data_AF-A0A395NUB0-F1
#
_entry.id   AF-A0A395NUB0-F1
#
_cell.length_a   1.000
_cell.length_b   1.000
_cell.length_c   1.000
_cell.angle_alpha   90.00
_cell.angle_beta   90.00
_cell.angle_gamma   90.00
#
_symmetry.space_group_name_H-M   'P 1'
#
loop_
_entity.id
_entity.type
_entity.pdbx_description
1 polymer ?
#
loop_
_entity_poly.entity_id
_entity_poly.type
_entity_poly.pdbx_seq_one_letter_code
_entity_poly.pdbx_strand_id
1 'polypeptide(L)'
;MLGRPVLNGHDIRRANVPAGTSIPPAHHLVYFTPDDLEGYLGADGSDRTFNAPAPFTRRMWGGGRMKFDKHNPLRIGEEAEEHTKLISAVAKTSKSAGEMVLVEVEKKIYGSQGLALVDRRSWVFRPMLHSNSLEGVALRSIEGNILAPSAVSDVISDSNAFPIRKLSWSPVGLFRFSALTFNGHKIHYNEDWTRTAEGHPGVVVHGPLNVINLLDYWRDVHGEGTGPDEIRYRAMSPVYGGEEYQIRTLEILEATDRQSAVIAHEATEISHFTWLSDARLTQSIPRGIVARTPVEARDAVKSLGKSCTLQAQVLWGHLDNLFFENGLIGGSQTVQNPEQGMDIATRMLKHQVVVTENIGHRSLTVNRVLVTESTAYQEQWYLAITIDRENYCPVVIISKHGGNTGTGEMLIRKDPNQVASFTFGFSQGITGDLITQISKFLGVEAEKTNLDDILTKMYRIFRSKDATLLEINSLARSKNGGFICFDAKLVLDDDAAKRQPDIFLLRDTSQEVDDELRAEKHNLVYIKMDGNIGNIVNGAGLAMATNDAIGLHGGASANFLDAGGQATKETMIQALGIVLGDERVKAILINIYGGITRCDMIAESIIGAAQEMTLSVPLVVRLQGTNSTEGLKLLADARLGLHVESDFGRAAQRAVELARLWRRTDGM
;
A
#
# COMPACT_ATOMS: atom_id res chain seq x y z
N MET A 1 17.84 16.27 -3.16
CA MET A 1 18.01 15.29 -4.27
C MET A 1 16.81 15.38 -5.19
N LEU A 2 17.01 15.52 -6.50
CA LEU A 2 16.10 15.18 -7.62
C LEU A 2 14.57 15.26 -7.37
N GLY A 3 14.08 16.32 -6.73
CA GLY A 3 12.64 16.50 -6.49
C GLY A 3 12.00 15.58 -5.43
N ARG A 4 12.76 14.72 -4.74
CA ARG A 4 12.22 13.86 -3.66
C ARG A 4 12.47 14.44 -2.28
N PRO A 5 11.41 14.70 -1.50
CA PRO A 5 11.56 15.19 -0.14
C PRO A 5 11.87 14.08 0.87
N VAL A 6 11.59 12.81 0.56
CA VAL A 6 11.70 11.70 1.52
C VAL A 6 12.67 10.64 1.02
N LEU A 7 13.59 10.20 1.89
CA LEU A 7 14.53 9.10 1.67
C LEU A 7 14.39 8.09 2.82
N ASN A 8 14.00 6.84 2.53
CA ASN A 8 13.76 5.79 3.54
C ASN A 8 12.90 6.28 4.74
N GLY A 9 11.82 7.02 4.47
CA GLY A 9 10.93 7.57 5.49
C GLY A 9 11.40 8.89 6.14
N HIS A 10 12.59 9.39 5.82
CA HIS A 10 13.11 10.65 6.37
C HIS A 10 12.87 11.83 5.42
N ASP A 11 12.21 12.90 5.90
CA ASP A 11 12.08 14.15 5.14
C ASP A 11 13.42 14.93 5.12
N ILE A 12 14.15 14.77 4.03
CA ILE A 12 15.49 15.35 3.82
C ILE A 12 15.49 16.86 3.61
N ARG A 13 14.30 17.50 3.55
CA ARG A 13 14.18 18.96 3.58
C ARG A 13 14.28 19.54 4.99
N ARG A 14 14.04 18.71 6.00
CA ARG A 14 13.91 19.13 7.41
C ARG A 14 15.07 18.69 8.28
N ALA A 15 15.70 17.56 7.97
CA ALA A 15 16.81 17.02 8.76
C ALA A 15 17.81 16.27 7.87
N ASN A 16 19.06 16.22 8.32
CA ASN A 16 20.07 15.37 7.70
C ASN A 16 19.69 13.89 7.87
N VAL A 17 20.00 13.09 6.86
CA VAL A 17 19.77 11.64 6.93
C VAL A 17 20.79 11.03 7.88
N PRO A 18 20.38 10.16 8.83
CA PRO A 18 21.30 9.53 9.77
C PRO A 18 22.42 8.72 9.09
N ALA A 19 23.59 8.65 9.73
CA ALA A 19 24.61 7.69 9.35
C ALA A 19 24.06 6.25 9.48
N GLY A 20 24.47 5.36 8.59
CA GLY A 20 23.97 3.99 8.51
C GLY A 20 22.71 3.80 7.65
N THR A 21 22.04 4.88 7.23
CA THR A 21 20.91 4.77 6.29
C THR A 21 21.39 4.27 4.93
N SER A 22 20.74 3.23 4.40
CA SER A 22 21.07 2.68 3.08
C SER A 22 20.83 3.70 1.97
N ILE A 23 21.80 3.83 1.06
CA ILE A 23 21.62 4.67 -0.14
C ILE A 23 20.80 3.90 -1.19
N PRO A 24 19.95 4.58 -1.99
CA PRO A 24 19.20 3.90 -3.03
C PRO A 24 20.10 3.40 -4.17
N PRO A 25 19.67 2.37 -4.92
CA PRO A 25 20.37 1.91 -6.11
C PRO A 25 20.68 3.04 -7.08
N ALA A 26 21.85 2.96 -7.74
CA ALA A 26 22.41 3.96 -8.65
C ALA A 26 22.81 5.31 -8.04
N HIS A 27 22.66 5.54 -6.73
CA HIS A 27 23.16 6.78 -6.13
C HIS A 27 24.71 6.84 -6.08
N HIS A 28 25.41 5.72 -6.26
CA HIS A 28 26.86 5.72 -6.49
C HIS A 28 27.25 6.52 -7.74
N LEU A 29 26.34 6.70 -8.71
CA LEU A 29 26.56 7.55 -9.88
C LEU A 29 26.64 9.05 -9.54
N VAL A 30 26.15 9.43 -8.36
CA VAL A 30 26.14 10.82 -7.90
C VAL A 30 27.33 11.08 -6.98
N TYR A 31 27.61 10.13 -6.08
CA TYR A 31 28.58 10.36 -5.00
C TYR A 31 29.99 9.86 -5.32
N PHE A 32 30.15 8.85 -6.18
CA PHE A 32 31.44 8.19 -6.41
C PHE A 32 32.00 8.59 -7.79
N THR A 33 32.01 9.90 -8.03
CA THR A 33 32.54 10.49 -9.27
C THR A 33 34.05 10.76 -9.13
N PRO A 34 34.84 10.60 -10.20
CA PRO A 34 36.25 10.98 -10.17
C PRO A 34 36.43 12.46 -9.80
N ASP A 35 37.39 12.74 -8.92
CA ASP A 35 37.77 14.11 -8.54
C ASP A 35 39.05 14.50 -9.30
N ASP A 36 38.89 14.81 -10.59
CA ASP A 36 39.98 15.25 -11.46
C ASP A 36 40.05 16.79 -11.51
N LEU A 37 41.26 17.37 -11.42
CA LEU A 37 41.43 18.81 -11.65
C LEU A 37 41.12 19.16 -13.11
N GLU A 38 40.61 20.37 -13.33
CA GLU A 38 40.19 20.87 -14.65
C GLU A 38 41.26 20.68 -15.75
N GLY A 39 42.54 20.85 -15.41
CA GLY A 39 43.66 20.66 -16.34
C GLY A 39 43.86 19.23 -16.85
N TYR A 40 43.24 18.23 -16.22
CA TYR A 40 43.30 16.82 -16.61
C TYR A 40 42.07 16.36 -17.42
N LEU A 41 41.05 17.21 -17.54
CA LEU A 41 39.85 16.89 -18.31
C LEU A 41 40.09 17.01 -19.83
N GLY A 42 39.22 16.37 -20.61
CA GLY A 42 39.16 16.56 -22.07
C GLY A 42 38.72 17.99 -22.44
N ALA A 43 38.87 18.35 -23.71
CA ALA A 43 38.40 19.66 -24.19
C ALA A 43 36.87 19.84 -24.04
N ASP A 44 36.13 18.72 -24.07
CA ASP A 44 34.70 18.62 -23.77
C ASP A 44 34.40 18.61 -22.27
N GLY A 45 35.41 18.55 -21.41
CA GLY A 45 35.29 18.46 -19.95
C GLY A 45 35.05 17.05 -19.41
N SER A 46 35.16 16.01 -20.24
CA SER A 46 35.04 14.62 -19.77
C SER A 46 36.32 14.13 -19.09
N ASP A 47 36.20 13.21 -18.12
CA ASP A 47 37.36 12.48 -17.58
C ASP A 47 38.06 11.69 -18.69
N ARG A 48 39.38 11.51 -18.58
CA ARG A 48 40.20 10.88 -19.64
C ARG A 48 40.62 9.44 -19.33
N THR A 49 40.23 8.89 -18.19
CA THR A 49 40.79 7.66 -17.62
C THR A 49 40.56 6.42 -18.49
N PHE A 50 39.42 6.31 -19.18
CA PHE A 50 39.19 5.25 -20.17
C PHE A 50 38.59 5.81 -21.48
N ASN A 51 39.16 6.91 -21.98
CA ASN A 51 38.74 7.49 -23.25
C ASN A 51 39.40 6.80 -24.46
N ALA A 52 38.69 6.78 -25.59
CA ALA A 52 39.28 6.40 -26.87
C ALA A 52 40.29 7.47 -27.33
N PRO A 53 41.36 7.08 -28.06
CA PRO A 53 42.30 8.03 -28.63
C PRO A 53 41.65 8.87 -29.74
N ALA A 54 42.26 10.01 -30.08
CA ALA A 54 41.88 10.78 -31.25
C ALA A 54 41.86 9.90 -32.51
N PRO A 55 40.90 10.08 -33.43
CA PRO A 55 39.93 11.18 -33.49
C PRO A 55 38.63 10.98 -32.68
N PHE A 56 38.50 9.88 -31.92
CA PHE A 56 37.25 9.49 -31.22
C PHE A 56 37.06 10.23 -29.89
N THR A 57 36.89 11.54 -29.95
CA THR A 57 36.81 12.40 -28.76
C THR A 57 35.40 12.62 -28.24
N ARG A 58 34.36 12.39 -29.05
CA ARG A 58 32.97 12.65 -28.66
C ARG A 58 32.41 11.48 -27.85
N ARG A 59 32.34 11.62 -26.53
CA ARG A 59 31.92 10.55 -25.61
C ARG A 59 30.41 10.60 -25.35
N MET A 60 29.74 9.46 -25.51
CA MET A 60 28.33 9.28 -25.15
C MET A 60 28.12 8.09 -24.24
N TRP A 61 27.09 8.19 -23.40
CA TRP A 61 26.60 7.10 -22.57
C TRP A 61 25.81 6.11 -23.44
N GLY A 62 26.31 4.88 -23.60
CA GLY A 62 25.71 3.88 -24.50
C GLY A 62 24.75 2.91 -23.82
N GLY A 63 25.00 2.57 -22.55
CA GLY A 63 24.19 1.61 -21.81
C GLY A 63 24.98 0.97 -20.67
N GLY A 64 24.39 -0.06 -20.07
CA GLY A 64 25.06 -0.80 -19.01
C GLY A 64 24.21 -1.86 -18.34
N ARG A 65 24.82 -2.51 -17.35
CA ARG A 65 24.21 -3.50 -16.47
C ARG A 65 24.70 -3.23 -15.05
N MET A 66 23.79 -3.04 -14.11
CA MET A 66 24.11 -2.93 -12.69
C MET A 66 23.47 -4.08 -11.92
N LYS A 67 24.23 -4.71 -11.03
CA LYS A 67 23.75 -5.73 -10.10
C LYS A 67 24.00 -5.24 -8.68
N PHE A 68 22.96 -5.25 -7.85
CA PHE A 68 22.99 -4.74 -6.48
C PHE A 68 22.90 -5.91 -5.50
N ASP A 69 23.64 -5.84 -4.40
CA ASP A 69 23.45 -6.73 -3.26
C ASP A 69 22.48 -6.08 -2.26
N LYS A 70 21.24 -6.59 -2.21
CA LYS A 70 20.22 -6.09 -1.28
C LYS A 70 20.52 -6.39 0.18
N HIS A 71 21.31 -7.43 0.45
CA HIS A 71 21.69 -7.81 1.81
C HIS A 71 22.88 -7.00 2.31
N ASN A 72 23.64 -6.40 1.38
CA ASN A 72 24.77 -5.53 1.65
C ASN A 72 24.66 -4.19 0.88
N PRO A 73 23.69 -3.32 1.22
CA PRO A 73 23.60 -2.00 0.61
C PRO A 73 24.68 -1.07 1.16
N LEU A 74 25.18 -0.16 0.31
CA LEU A 74 26.01 0.96 0.74
C LEU A 74 25.22 1.87 1.69
N ARG A 75 25.88 2.44 2.70
CA ARG A 75 25.25 3.26 3.75
C ARG A 75 25.89 4.64 3.86
N ILE A 76 25.10 5.60 4.33
CA ILE A 76 25.60 6.96 4.59
C ILE A 76 26.63 6.92 5.72
N GLY A 77 27.77 7.57 5.49
CA GLY A 77 28.89 7.63 6.45
C GLY A 77 29.82 6.42 6.41
N GLU A 78 29.56 5.46 5.53
CA GLU A 78 30.45 4.31 5.29
C GLU A 78 31.56 4.68 4.30
N GLU A 79 32.77 4.13 4.52
CA GLU A 79 33.85 4.19 3.53
C GLU A 79 33.62 3.14 2.44
N ALA A 80 33.68 3.56 1.17
CA ALA A 80 33.48 2.70 0.02
C ALA A 80 34.71 2.69 -0.89
N GLU A 81 35.07 1.51 -1.37
CA GLU A 81 36.20 1.31 -2.28
C GLU A 81 35.68 0.91 -3.68
N GLU A 82 36.12 1.63 -4.71
CA GLU A 82 35.77 1.33 -6.11
C GLU A 82 36.96 0.69 -6.84
N HIS A 83 36.77 -0.53 -7.34
CA HIS A 83 37.72 -1.19 -8.24
C HIS A 83 37.21 -1.07 -9.68
N THR A 84 37.90 -0.27 -10.48
CA THR A 84 37.56 -0.07 -11.90
C THR A 84 38.48 -0.88 -12.82
N LYS A 85 37.88 -1.58 -13.78
CA LYS A 85 38.59 -2.36 -14.80
C LYS A 85 38.05 -2.08 -16.20
N LEU A 86 38.94 -1.80 -17.15
CA LEU A 86 38.62 -1.81 -18.57
C LEU A 86 38.35 -3.25 -19.02
N ILE A 87 37.15 -3.50 -19.57
CA ILE A 87 36.71 -4.82 -20.04
C ILE A 87 37.00 -4.97 -21.53
N SER A 88 36.61 -3.99 -22.35
CA SER A 88 36.80 -4.04 -23.79
C SER A 88 36.89 -2.63 -24.40
N ALA A 89 37.55 -2.52 -25.55
CA ALA A 89 37.56 -1.33 -26.40
C ALA A 89 37.55 -1.79 -27.86
N VAL A 90 36.40 -1.67 -28.51
CA VAL A 90 36.14 -2.31 -29.82
C VAL A 90 35.69 -1.26 -30.83
N ALA A 91 36.42 -1.13 -31.94
CA ALA A 91 36.00 -0.33 -33.08
C ALA A 91 34.77 -0.96 -33.76
N LYS A 92 33.77 -0.13 -34.07
CA LYS A 92 32.54 -0.52 -34.75
C LYS A 92 32.18 0.50 -35.83
N THR A 93 31.50 0.04 -36.87
CA THR A 93 30.96 0.90 -37.92
C THR A 93 29.44 0.72 -37.96
N SER A 94 28.70 1.81 -37.84
CA SER A 94 27.24 1.82 -38.00
C SER A 94 26.86 2.44 -39.34
N LYS A 95 25.86 1.85 -40.01
CA LYS A 95 25.29 2.41 -41.25
C LYS A 95 24.70 3.81 -41.07
N SER A 96 24.22 4.14 -39.87
CA SER A 96 23.57 5.43 -39.57
C SER A 96 24.42 6.39 -38.76
N ALA A 97 25.42 5.89 -38.02
CA ALA A 97 26.19 6.68 -37.04
C ALA A 97 27.70 6.74 -37.33
N GLY A 98 28.16 6.15 -38.44
CA GLY A 98 29.56 6.16 -38.84
C GLY A 98 30.46 5.28 -37.97
N GLU A 99 31.75 5.58 -37.99
CA GLU A 99 32.76 4.91 -37.16
C GLU A 99 32.63 5.30 -35.70
N MET A 100 32.85 4.35 -34.80
CA MET A 100 32.82 4.57 -33.35
C MET A 100 33.72 3.57 -32.62
N VAL A 101 34.08 3.88 -31.38
CA VAL A 101 34.72 2.94 -30.45
C VAL A 101 33.77 2.68 -29.30
N LEU A 102 33.42 1.43 -29.06
CA LEU A 102 32.66 0.99 -27.89
C LEU A 102 33.65 0.59 -26.80
N VAL A 103 33.60 1.28 -25.66
CA VAL A 103 34.42 0.99 -24.49
C VAL A 103 33.54 0.45 -23.38
N GLU A 104 33.88 -0.72 -22.83
CA GLU A 104 33.19 -1.31 -21.68
C GLU A 104 34.09 -1.27 -20.45
N VAL A 105 33.52 -0.81 -19.34
CA VAL A 105 34.21 -0.69 -18.05
C VAL A 105 33.36 -1.38 -16.98
N GLU A 106 34.01 -2.18 -16.11
CA GLU A 106 33.40 -2.75 -14.92
C GLU A 106 33.90 -2.02 -13.68
N LYS A 107 32.96 -1.62 -12.83
CA LYS A 107 33.20 -1.02 -11.52
C LYS A 107 32.63 -1.94 -10.47
N LYS A 108 33.47 -2.42 -9.55
CA LYS A 108 33.04 -3.15 -8.36
C LYS A 108 33.16 -2.22 -7.17
N ILE A 109 32.09 -2.09 -6.40
CA ILE A 109 32.05 -1.17 -5.27
C ILE A 109 31.87 -1.98 -4.00
N TYR A 110 32.82 -1.82 -3.08
CA TYR A 110 32.88 -2.50 -1.81
C TYR A 110 32.50 -1.52 -0.71
N GLY A 111 31.62 -1.95 0.19
CA GLY A 111 31.39 -1.31 1.49
C GLY A 111 32.08 -2.10 2.60
N SER A 112 31.81 -1.72 3.83
CA SER A 112 32.27 -2.35 5.08
C SER A 112 31.90 -3.84 5.21
N GLN A 113 30.82 -4.31 4.56
CA GLN A 113 30.42 -5.73 4.57
C GLN A 113 30.83 -6.48 3.29
N GLY A 114 31.70 -5.89 2.45
CA GLY A 114 32.19 -6.50 1.22
C GLY A 114 31.53 -5.93 -0.04
N LEU A 115 31.48 -6.72 -1.12
CA LEU A 115 30.99 -6.28 -2.43
C LEU A 115 29.51 -5.90 -2.37
N ALA A 116 29.20 -4.61 -2.57
CA ALA A 116 27.85 -4.07 -2.47
C ALA A 116 27.16 -3.97 -3.85
N LEU A 117 27.91 -3.61 -4.90
CA LEU A 117 27.36 -3.60 -6.26
C LEU A 117 28.43 -3.78 -7.35
N VAL A 118 27.98 -4.27 -8.50
CA VAL A 118 28.77 -4.37 -9.74
C VAL A 118 28.09 -3.55 -10.82
N ASP A 119 28.79 -2.57 -11.37
CA ASP A 119 28.32 -1.67 -12.42
C ASP A 119 29.17 -1.83 -13.68
N ARG A 120 28.58 -2.41 -14.72
CA ARG A 120 29.18 -2.53 -16.05
C ARG A 120 28.59 -1.44 -16.96
N ARG A 121 29.45 -0.55 -17.46
CA ARG A 121 29.06 0.56 -18.32
C ARG A 121 29.63 0.42 -19.70
N SER A 122 28.88 0.88 -20.69
CA SER A 122 29.30 0.98 -22.08
C SER A 122 29.30 2.46 -22.52
N TRP A 123 30.44 2.93 -23.00
CA TRP A 123 30.60 4.25 -23.61
C TRP A 123 30.82 4.13 -25.11
N VAL A 124 30.24 5.06 -25.85
CA VAL A 124 30.41 5.17 -27.30
C VAL A 124 31.21 6.42 -27.59
N PHE A 125 32.36 6.26 -28.23
CA PHE A 125 33.20 7.35 -28.68
C PHE A 125 33.05 7.52 -30.19
N ARG A 126 32.74 8.74 -30.64
CA ARG A 126 32.63 9.09 -32.06
C ARG A 126 33.72 10.09 -32.47
N PRO A 127 34.08 10.13 -33.76
CA PRO A 127 35.00 11.12 -34.30
C PRO A 127 34.53 12.55 -34.02
N MET A 128 35.47 13.45 -33.77
CA MET A 128 35.22 14.89 -33.70
C MET A 128 34.49 15.39 -34.97
N LEU A 129 33.55 16.33 -34.81
CA LEU A 129 32.95 17.01 -35.96
C LEU A 129 33.93 18.04 -36.51
N HIS A 130 34.06 18.12 -37.84
CA HIS A 130 34.86 19.18 -38.48
C HIS A 130 33.99 20.44 -38.63
N SER A 131 34.56 21.64 -38.46
CA SER A 131 33.83 22.92 -38.49
C SER A 131 32.93 23.10 -39.73
N ASN A 132 33.35 22.58 -40.88
CA ASN A 132 32.60 22.66 -42.14
C ASN A 132 31.38 21.72 -42.21
N SER A 133 31.24 20.78 -41.26
CA SER A 133 30.12 19.81 -41.26
C SER A 133 28.84 20.32 -40.60
N LEU A 134 28.86 21.49 -39.95
CA LEU A 134 27.71 22.09 -39.27
C LEU A 134 27.16 23.34 -40.00
N GLU A 135 27.86 23.86 -41.01
CA GLU A 135 27.36 24.96 -41.84
C GLU A 135 26.15 24.52 -42.66
N GLY A 136 24.98 25.11 -42.38
CA GLY A 136 23.74 24.90 -43.14
C GLY A 136 22.85 23.74 -42.68
N VAL A 137 23.22 22.98 -41.64
CA VAL A 137 22.37 21.92 -41.07
C VAL A 137 21.39 22.53 -40.07
N ALA A 138 20.11 22.58 -40.41
CA ALA A 138 19.07 22.97 -39.48
C ALA A 138 18.96 21.92 -38.36
N LEU A 139 19.37 22.31 -37.14
CA LEU A 139 19.19 21.48 -35.95
C LEU A 139 17.69 21.29 -35.68
N ARG A 140 17.30 20.09 -35.22
CA ARG A 140 15.93 19.79 -34.79
C ARG A 140 15.46 20.86 -33.80
N SER A 141 14.25 21.39 -33.98
CA SER A 141 13.63 22.29 -33.00
C SER A 141 13.26 21.51 -31.73
N ILE A 142 13.64 22.05 -30.57
CA ILE A 142 13.17 21.56 -29.26
C ILE A 142 11.72 22.00 -29.10
N GLU A 143 10.79 21.05 -28.96
CA GLU A 143 9.34 21.32 -28.82
C GLU A 143 8.93 21.73 -27.39
N GLY A 144 9.90 21.86 -26.47
CA GLY A 144 9.66 22.09 -25.04
C GLY A 144 9.96 23.51 -24.54
N ASN A 145 9.61 23.78 -23.28
CA ASN A 145 9.81 25.08 -22.64
C ASN A 145 11.11 25.11 -21.82
N ILE A 146 12.18 25.64 -22.40
CA ILE A 146 13.50 25.76 -21.75
C ILE A 146 13.51 26.67 -20.51
N LEU A 147 12.52 27.56 -20.36
CA LEU A 147 12.40 28.48 -19.23
C LEU A 147 11.57 27.89 -18.08
N ALA A 148 10.82 26.81 -18.34
CA ALA A 148 10.06 26.14 -17.29
C ALA A 148 10.99 25.50 -16.26
N PRO A 149 10.61 25.45 -14.97
CA PRO A 149 11.35 24.70 -13.98
C PRO A 149 11.30 23.20 -14.32
N SER A 150 12.31 22.45 -13.86
CA SER A 150 12.28 20.99 -13.98
C SER A 150 11.05 20.41 -13.28
N ALA A 151 10.39 19.44 -13.90
CA ALA A 151 9.12 18.88 -13.44
C ALA A 151 9.12 17.35 -13.53
N VAL A 152 8.43 16.72 -12.57
CA VAL A 152 8.17 15.28 -12.51
C VAL A 152 6.72 15.09 -12.07
N SER A 153 5.93 14.31 -12.82
CA SER A 153 4.54 14.03 -12.46
C SER A 153 4.08 12.67 -12.99
N ASP A 154 3.26 11.96 -12.22
CA ASP A 154 2.67 10.69 -12.63
C ASP A 154 1.23 10.88 -13.12
N VAL A 155 0.90 10.29 -14.27
CA VAL A 155 -0.44 10.32 -14.88
C VAL A 155 -1.03 8.92 -14.85
N ILE A 156 -2.21 8.78 -14.24
CA ILE A 156 -2.99 7.54 -14.16
C ILE A 156 -4.10 7.61 -15.20
N SER A 157 -4.21 6.61 -16.06
CA SER A 157 -5.27 6.48 -17.08
C SER A 157 -6.01 5.16 -16.86
N ASP A 158 -7.34 5.16 -17.01
CA ASP A 158 -8.19 3.98 -16.89
C ASP A 158 -7.80 2.85 -17.86
N SER A 159 -7.06 3.17 -18.93
CA SER A 159 -6.58 2.23 -19.95
C SER A 159 -5.23 1.58 -19.65
N ASN A 160 -4.44 2.11 -18.71
CA ASN A 160 -3.06 1.67 -18.46
C ASN A 160 -2.97 0.96 -17.11
N ALA A 161 -2.40 -0.25 -17.10
CA ALA A 161 -2.21 -1.02 -15.86
C ALA A 161 -1.23 -0.35 -14.86
N PHE A 162 -0.37 0.56 -15.33
CA PHE A 162 0.64 1.26 -14.54
C PHE A 162 0.67 2.76 -14.88
N PRO A 163 1.06 3.63 -13.92
CA PRO A 163 1.17 5.06 -14.17
C PRO A 163 2.25 5.37 -15.22
N ILE A 164 2.04 6.43 -15.99
CA ILE A 164 3.06 7.01 -16.87
C ILE A 164 3.71 8.19 -16.15
N ARG A 165 5.04 8.18 -16.00
CA ARG A 165 5.79 9.29 -15.39
C ARG A 165 6.29 10.24 -16.45
N LYS A 166 5.81 11.49 -16.40
CA LYS A 166 6.28 12.59 -17.24
C LYS A 166 7.41 13.35 -16.55
N LEU A 167 8.44 13.68 -17.31
CA LEU A 167 9.66 14.34 -16.86
C LEU A 167 10.03 15.48 -17.80
N SER A 168 10.50 16.59 -17.25
CA SER A 168 11.16 17.65 -18.02
C SER A 168 12.29 18.26 -17.19
N TRP A 169 13.45 18.51 -17.80
CA TRP A 169 14.61 19.10 -17.13
C TRP A 169 14.94 20.46 -17.72
N SER A 170 14.92 21.49 -16.87
CA SER A 170 15.43 22.81 -17.23
C SER A 170 16.97 22.79 -17.39
N PRO A 171 17.55 23.67 -18.24
CA PRO A 171 19.00 23.86 -18.30
C PRO A 171 19.63 24.15 -16.93
N VAL A 172 18.94 24.91 -16.08
CA VAL A 172 19.37 25.19 -14.69
C VAL A 172 19.40 23.91 -13.85
N GLY A 173 18.42 23.02 -14.03
CA GLY A 173 18.37 21.71 -13.38
C GLY A 173 19.54 20.81 -13.78
N LEU A 174 19.88 20.79 -15.08
CA LEU A 174 21.02 20.03 -15.60
C LEU A 174 22.36 20.61 -15.14
N PHE A 175 22.49 21.93 -15.07
CA PHE A 175 23.66 22.58 -14.48
C PHE A 175 23.84 22.19 -13.00
N ARG A 176 22.76 22.23 -12.20
CA ARG A 176 22.79 21.81 -10.79
C ARG A 176 23.19 20.35 -10.61
N PHE A 177 22.71 19.46 -11.48
CA PHE A 177 23.12 18.06 -11.45
C PHE A 177 24.60 17.88 -11.82
N SER A 178 25.10 18.64 -12.80
CA SER A 178 26.52 18.65 -13.16
C SER A 178 27.40 19.11 -11.98
N ALA A 179 26.99 20.18 -11.30
CA ALA A 179 27.69 20.68 -10.12
C ALA A 179 27.68 19.69 -8.95
N LEU A 180 26.54 19.01 -8.72
CA LEU A 180 26.42 17.99 -7.67
C LEU A 180 27.34 16.78 -7.90
N THR A 181 27.60 16.45 -9.16
CA THR A 181 28.34 15.25 -9.58
C THR A 181 29.75 15.54 -10.06
N PHE A 182 30.24 16.77 -9.86
CA PHE A 182 31.52 17.25 -10.39
C PHE A 182 31.73 16.90 -11.87
N ASN A 183 30.64 16.86 -12.64
CA ASN A 183 30.67 16.45 -14.03
C ASN A 183 30.96 17.65 -14.94
N GLY A 184 32.21 17.75 -15.40
CA GLY A 184 32.68 18.83 -16.27
C GLY A 184 32.21 18.75 -17.73
N HIS A 185 31.50 17.70 -18.15
CA HIS A 185 31.17 17.48 -19.55
C HIS A 185 30.19 18.53 -20.10
N LYS A 186 30.70 19.38 -21.00
CA LYS A 186 30.08 20.62 -21.48
C LYS A 186 28.72 20.43 -22.14
N ILE A 187 28.43 19.25 -22.70
CA ILE A 187 27.13 18.97 -23.34
C ILE A 187 25.94 19.11 -22.39
N HIS A 188 26.18 19.10 -21.07
CA HIS A 188 25.12 19.13 -20.06
C HIS A 188 24.76 20.54 -19.57
N TYR A 189 25.61 21.54 -19.82
CA TYR A 189 25.43 22.88 -19.24
C TYR A 189 25.91 24.04 -20.12
N ASN A 190 26.74 23.80 -21.14
CA ASN A 190 27.23 24.84 -22.04
C ASN A 190 26.50 24.73 -23.39
N GLU A 191 25.48 25.55 -23.57
CA GLU A 191 24.61 25.49 -24.77
C GLU A 191 25.40 25.77 -26.06
N ASP A 192 26.29 26.76 -26.06
CA ASP A 192 27.10 27.12 -27.23
C ASP A 192 27.94 25.93 -27.69
N TRP A 193 28.73 25.33 -26.78
CA TRP A 193 29.51 24.13 -27.08
C TRP A 193 28.64 22.99 -27.61
N THR A 194 27.51 22.76 -26.95
CA THR A 194 26.60 21.67 -27.29
C THR A 194 26.08 21.79 -28.72
N ARG A 195 25.78 23.02 -29.17
CA ARG A 195 25.25 23.31 -30.50
C ARG A 195 26.34 23.40 -31.56
N THR A 196 27.43 24.11 -31.27
CA THR A 196 28.44 24.45 -32.29
C THR A 196 29.57 23.43 -32.39
N ALA A 197 29.91 22.72 -31.32
CA ALA A 197 31.00 21.73 -31.33
C ALA A 197 30.47 20.29 -31.42
N GLU A 198 29.32 20.01 -30.82
CA GLU A 198 28.75 18.66 -30.71
C GLU A 198 27.52 18.42 -31.60
N GLY A 199 26.94 19.48 -32.17
CA GLY A 199 25.83 19.38 -33.12
C GLY A 199 24.52 18.90 -32.50
N HIS A 200 24.34 19.08 -31.19
CA HIS A 200 23.08 18.81 -30.51
C HIS A 200 22.17 20.07 -30.53
N PRO A 201 20.84 19.94 -30.61
CA PRO A 201 19.91 21.07 -30.62
C PRO A 201 19.87 21.86 -29.30
N GLY A 202 20.29 21.28 -28.18
CA GLY A 202 20.38 21.94 -26.87
C GLY A 202 21.12 21.05 -25.87
N VAL A 203 21.25 21.53 -24.63
CA VAL A 203 21.92 20.78 -23.55
C VAL A 203 21.29 19.40 -23.34
N VAL A 204 22.13 18.39 -23.14
CA VAL A 204 21.74 16.98 -23.08
C VAL A 204 21.51 16.54 -21.63
N VAL A 205 20.42 15.83 -21.37
CA VAL A 205 20.15 15.22 -20.05
C VAL A 205 21.17 14.10 -19.78
N HIS A 206 21.74 14.07 -18.56
CA HIS A 206 22.76 13.08 -18.20
C HIS A 206 22.25 11.65 -18.28
N GLY A 207 23.04 10.74 -18.87
CA GLY A 207 22.77 9.31 -18.84
C GLY A 207 22.55 8.77 -17.42
N PRO A 208 23.42 9.08 -16.44
CA PRO A 208 23.20 8.76 -15.02
C PRO A 208 21.86 9.24 -14.46
N LEU A 209 21.44 10.45 -14.80
CA LEU A 209 20.17 11.00 -14.33
C LEU A 209 18.98 10.21 -14.90
N ASN A 210 19.03 9.83 -16.18
CA ASN A 210 18.00 8.97 -16.77
C ASN A 210 17.92 7.60 -16.09
N VAL A 211 19.06 6.97 -15.78
CA VAL A 211 19.09 5.68 -15.07
C VAL A 211 18.52 5.80 -13.66
N ILE A 212 18.84 6.88 -12.94
CA ILE A 212 18.28 7.15 -11.61
C ILE A 212 16.76 7.32 -11.71
N ASN A 213 16.25 8.10 -12.67
CA ASN A 213 14.80 8.28 -12.87
C ASN A 213 14.08 6.97 -13.24
N LEU A 214 14.73 6.09 -14.01
CA LEU A 214 14.22 4.76 -14.34
C LEU A 214 14.12 3.85 -13.10
N LEU A 215 15.16 3.84 -12.26
CA LEU A 215 15.17 3.08 -10.99
C LEU A 215 14.18 3.65 -9.99
N ASP A 216 14.02 4.97 -9.95
CA ASP A 216 13.04 5.67 -9.15
C ASP A 216 11.61 5.32 -9.56
N TYR A 217 11.32 5.31 -10.87
CA TYR A 217 10.02 4.85 -11.37
C TYR A 217 9.79 3.39 -11.02
N TRP A 218 10.79 2.52 -11.24
CA TRP A 218 10.68 1.11 -10.88
C TRP A 218 10.40 0.93 -9.39
N ARG A 219 11.13 1.63 -8.52
CA ARG A 219 10.95 1.56 -7.06
C ARG A 219 9.54 1.96 -6.62
N ASP A 220 9.00 3.02 -7.21
CA ASP A 220 7.67 3.53 -6.83
C ASP A 220 6.53 2.67 -7.37
N VAL A 221 6.69 2.11 -8.57
CA VAL A 221 5.60 1.40 -9.28
C VAL A 221 5.65 -0.11 -9.06
N HIS A 222 6.86 -0.69 -8.95
CA HIS A 222 7.07 -2.14 -8.90
C HIS A 222 7.82 -2.60 -7.65
N GLY A 223 8.63 -1.74 -7.04
CA GLY A 223 9.57 -2.12 -6.00
C GLY A 223 9.07 -2.00 -4.56
N GLU A 224 7.85 -1.51 -4.34
CA GLU A 224 7.29 -1.26 -2.99
C GLU A 224 8.27 -0.45 -2.09
N GLY A 225 8.97 0.52 -2.67
CA GLY A 225 9.98 1.32 -1.97
C GLY A 225 11.38 0.72 -1.89
N THR A 226 11.59 -0.50 -2.41
CA THR A 226 12.91 -1.16 -2.53
C THR A 226 13.51 -1.01 -3.92
N GLY A 227 14.77 -1.41 -4.09
CA GLY A 227 15.48 -1.43 -5.38
C GLY A 227 15.38 -2.76 -6.14
N PRO A 228 15.69 -2.82 -7.44
CA PRO A 228 15.79 -4.11 -8.14
C PRO A 228 17.08 -4.85 -7.77
N ASP A 229 17.17 -6.15 -8.08
CA ASP A 229 18.43 -6.90 -7.93
C ASP A 229 19.40 -6.59 -9.07
N GLU A 230 18.85 -6.36 -10.26
CA GLU A 230 19.61 -6.07 -11.47
C GLU A 230 18.83 -5.12 -12.40
N ILE A 231 19.54 -4.22 -13.06
CA ILE A 231 19.05 -3.45 -14.20
C ILE A 231 19.98 -3.64 -15.39
N ARG A 232 19.42 -3.81 -16.58
CA ARG A 232 20.09 -3.66 -17.87
C ARG A 232 19.41 -2.54 -18.63
N TYR A 233 20.18 -1.63 -19.21
CA TYR A 233 19.64 -0.47 -19.92
C TYR A 233 20.51 -0.11 -21.13
N ARG A 234 19.89 0.49 -22.15
CA ARG A 234 20.58 0.93 -23.37
C ARG A 234 20.06 2.29 -23.82
N ALA A 235 20.95 3.28 -23.91
CA ALA A 235 20.61 4.60 -24.42
C ALA A 235 20.45 4.54 -25.95
N MET A 236 19.32 5.05 -26.47
CA MET A 236 19.01 5.01 -27.90
C MET A 236 19.11 6.38 -28.55
N SER A 237 18.70 7.43 -27.84
CA SER A 237 18.74 8.80 -28.29
C SER A 237 18.98 9.76 -27.13
N PRO A 238 19.57 10.94 -27.37
CA PRO A 238 19.67 11.99 -26.35
C PRO A 238 18.30 12.60 -26.03
N VAL A 239 18.09 13.00 -24.78
CA VAL A 239 17.00 13.88 -24.34
C VAL A 239 17.57 15.27 -24.14
N TYR A 240 16.86 16.31 -24.55
CA TYR A 240 17.33 17.70 -24.44
C TYR A 240 16.63 18.48 -23.34
N GLY A 241 17.33 19.47 -22.79
CA GLY A 241 16.78 20.38 -21.79
C GLY A 241 15.54 21.12 -22.33
N GLY A 242 14.49 21.17 -21.51
CA GLY A 242 13.19 21.74 -21.85
C GLY A 242 12.21 20.75 -22.49
N GLU A 243 12.66 19.65 -23.08
CA GLU A 243 11.76 18.61 -23.64
C GLU A 243 11.02 17.87 -22.52
N GLU A 244 9.74 17.54 -22.74
CA GLU A 244 9.03 16.54 -21.96
C GLU A 244 9.35 15.16 -22.51
N TYR A 245 9.55 14.19 -21.62
CA TYR A 245 9.66 12.78 -21.97
C TYR A 245 8.97 11.91 -20.93
N GLN A 246 8.62 10.69 -21.32
CA GLN A 246 7.80 9.80 -20.49
C GLN A 246 8.54 8.51 -20.13
N ILE A 247 8.43 8.05 -18.89
CA ILE A 247 8.79 6.70 -18.43
C ILE A 247 7.50 5.90 -18.24
N ARG A 248 7.47 4.68 -18.78
CA ARG A 248 6.33 3.76 -18.62
C ARG A 248 6.76 2.30 -18.58
N THR A 249 5.94 1.49 -17.93
CA THR A 249 6.04 0.03 -17.99
C THR A 249 5.50 -0.47 -19.33
N LEU A 250 6.29 -1.25 -20.06
CA LEU A 250 5.87 -1.91 -21.30
C LEU A 250 5.37 -3.33 -21.06
N GLU A 251 6.06 -4.09 -20.21
CA GLU A 251 5.77 -5.50 -19.97
C GLU A 251 6.25 -5.93 -18.58
N ILE A 252 5.53 -6.88 -17.98
CA ILE A 252 5.99 -7.64 -16.80
C ILE A 252 6.10 -9.10 -17.21
N LEU A 253 7.28 -9.67 -16.96
CA LEU A 253 7.62 -11.06 -17.25
C LEU A 253 7.78 -11.81 -15.92
N GLU A 254 7.00 -12.86 -15.70
CA GLU A 254 7.06 -13.69 -14.50
C GLU A 254 7.84 -14.99 -14.77
N ALA A 255 8.85 -15.27 -13.95
CA ALA A 255 9.51 -16.57 -13.83
C ALA A 255 9.28 -17.14 -12.43
N THR A 256 9.48 -18.44 -12.27
CA THR A 256 9.10 -19.22 -11.07
C THR A 256 9.49 -18.59 -9.73
N ASP A 257 10.63 -17.87 -9.67
CA ASP A 257 11.09 -17.17 -8.45
C ASP A 257 11.57 -15.72 -8.70
N ARG A 258 11.33 -15.14 -9.89
CA ARG A 258 11.80 -13.80 -10.24
C ARG A 258 10.79 -13.08 -11.12
N GLN A 259 10.52 -11.82 -10.80
CA GLN A 259 9.82 -10.94 -11.72
C GLN A 259 10.83 -10.09 -12.48
N SER A 260 10.47 -9.77 -13.72
CA SER A 260 11.18 -8.77 -14.50
C SER A 260 10.20 -7.82 -15.17
N ALA A 261 10.64 -6.59 -15.37
CA ALA A 261 9.86 -5.51 -15.96
C ALA A 261 10.69 -4.92 -17.08
N VAL A 262 10.01 -4.70 -18.19
CA VAL A 262 10.52 -3.88 -19.26
C VAL A 262 9.95 -2.48 -19.04
N ILE A 263 10.81 -1.55 -18.65
CA ILE A 263 10.45 -0.13 -18.57
C ILE A 263 11.17 0.59 -19.69
N ALA A 264 10.45 1.46 -20.39
CA ALA A 264 11.02 2.31 -21.43
C ALA A 264 10.76 3.77 -21.12
N HIS A 265 11.65 4.62 -21.62
CA HIS A 265 11.35 6.02 -21.82
C HIS A 265 11.65 6.40 -23.26
N GLU A 266 11.04 7.48 -23.76
CA GLU A 266 11.03 7.84 -25.19
C GLU A 266 12.42 7.94 -25.87
N ALA A 267 13.52 7.97 -25.10
CA ALA A 267 14.89 8.06 -25.60
C ALA A 267 15.82 6.88 -25.21
N THR A 268 15.34 5.90 -24.43
CA THR A 268 16.09 4.71 -24.00
C THR A 268 15.21 3.48 -24.21
N GLU A 269 15.61 2.56 -25.09
CA GLU A 269 14.91 1.28 -25.26
C GLU A 269 15.11 0.41 -24.02
N ILE A 270 13.99 -0.20 -23.60
CA ILE A 270 13.90 -1.50 -22.92
C ILE A 270 14.95 -1.66 -21.83
N SER A 271 14.69 -1.00 -20.70
CA SER A 271 15.41 -1.33 -19.47
C SER A 271 14.78 -2.59 -18.88
N HIS A 272 15.55 -3.68 -18.85
CA HIS A 272 15.17 -4.92 -18.20
C HIS A 272 15.55 -4.84 -16.73
N PHE A 273 14.55 -4.81 -15.87
CA PHE A 273 14.68 -4.92 -14.43
C PHE A 273 14.45 -6.36 -14.05
N THR A 274 15.30 -6.92 -13.18
CA THR A 274 15.05 -8.21 -12.55
C THR A 274 14.99 -7.98 -11.05
N TRP A 275 13.92 -8.47 -10.41
CA TRP A 275 13.78 -8.45 -8.96
C TRP A 275 13.11 -9.73 -8.47
N LEU A 276 13.43 -10.08 -7.23
CA LEU A 276 12.57 -10.91 -6.42
C LEU A 276 11.29 -10.13 -6.12
N SER A 277 10.16 -10.59 -6.65
CA SER A 277 8.86 -10.02 -6.31
C SER A 277 8.64 -10.06 -4.80
N ASP A 278 8.03 -9.01 -4.25
CA ASP A 278 7.32 -9.16 -2.99
C ASP A 278 6.44 -10.39 -3.06
N ALA A 279 6.35 -11.13 -1.94
CA ALA A 279 5.71 -12.42 -1.89
C ALA A 279 4.27 -12.32 -2.42
N ARG A 280 4.06 -12.65 -3.69
CA ARG A 280 2.75 -12.84 -4.29
C ARG A 280 2.51 -14.34 -4.32
N LEU A 281 1.34 -14.76 -3.86
CA LEU A 281 0.88 -16.15 -3.97
C LEU A 281 0.39 -16.47 -5.40
N THR A 282 0.81 -15.73 -6.44
CA THR A 282 0.22 -15.75 -7.79
C THR A 282 0.27 -17.13 -8.47
N GLN A 283 1.30 -17.93 -8.21
CA GLN A 283 1.41 -19.28 -8.78
C GLN A 283 0.46 -20.31 -8.15
N SER A 284 -0.19 -19.96 -7.05
CA SER A 284 -1.09 -20.84 -6.31
C SER A 284 -2.53 -20.34 -6.26
N ILE A 285 -2.93 -19.30 -6.98
CA ILE A 285 -4.33 -18.81 -6.98
C ILE A 285 -5.02 -19.11 -8.32
N PRO A 286 -6.31 -19.47 -8.33
CA PRO A 286 -7.08 -19.56 -9.58
C PRO A 286 -7.10 -18.20 -10.31
N ARG A 287 -7.08 -18.22 -11.65
CA ARG A 287 -7.23 -16.98 -12.41
C ARG A 287 -8.60 -16.37 -12.13
N GLY A 288 -8.60 -15.08 -11.81
CA GLY A 288 -9.79 -14.32 -11.47
C GLY A 288 -9.85 -12.97 -12.17
N ILE A 289 -11.06 -12.52 -12.51
CA ILE A 289 -11.33 -11.21 -13.12
C ILE A 289 -12.48 -10.56 -12.34
N VAL A 290 -12.28 -9.33 -11.89
CA VAL A 290 -13.34 -8.54 -11.23
C VAL A 290 -14.22 -7.89 -12.29
N ALA A 291 -15.52 -8.09 -12.18
CA ALA A 291 -16.53 -7.46 -13.03
C ALA A 291 -17.42 -6.51 -12.22
N ARG A 292 -17.74 -5.36 -12.81
CA ARG A 292 -18.63 -4.32 -12.26
C ARG A 292 -19.96 -4.23 -13.00
N THR A 293 -20.05 -4.86 -14.16
CA THR A 293 -21.27 -4.93 -14.97
C THR A 293 -21.55 -6.38 -15.37
N PRO A 294 -22.82 -6.74 -15.66
CA PRO A 294 -23.14 -8.08 -16.17
C PRO A 294 -22.41 -8.42 -17.47
N VAL A 295 -22.15 -7.43 -18.31
CA VAL A 295 -21.40 -7.59 -19.58
C VAL A 295 -19.93 -7.91 -19.29
N GLU A 296 -19.29 -7.21 -18.36
CA GLU A 296 -17.92 -7.54 -17.92
C GLU A 296 -17.85 -8.96 -17.35
N ALA A 297 -18.86 -9.41 -16.60
CA ALA A 297 -18.90 -10.76 -16.05
C ALA A 297 -19.01 -11.82 -17.16
N ARG A 298 -19.85 -11.58 -18.17
CA ARG A 298 -19.92 -12.41 -19.38
C ARG A 298 -18.56 -12.52 -20.07
N ASP A 299 -17.91 -11.38 -20.29
CA ASP A 299 -16.63 -11.32 -21.01
C ASP A 299 -15.50 -11.97 -20.20
N ALA A 300 -15.53 -11.86 -18.87
CA ALA A 300 -14.65 -12.57 -17.96
C ALA A 300 -14.81 -14.09 -18.07
N VAL A 301 -16.05 -14.62 -18.00
CA VAL A 301 -16.32 -16.06 -18.16
C VAL A 301 -15.84 -16.54 -19.54
N LYS A 302 -16.11 -15.76 -20.59
CA LYS A 302 -15.65 -16.06 -21.95
C LYS A 302 -14.12 -16.12 -22.04
N SER A 303 -13.41 -15.20 -21.38
CA SER A 303 -11.95 -15.16 -21.38
C SER A 303 -11.32 -16.30 -20.57
N LEU A 304 -11.96 -16.74 -19.49
CA LEU A 304 -11.45 -17.82 -18.65
C LEU A 304 -11.67 -19.21 -19.29
N GLY A 305 -12.71 -19.35 -20.13
CA GLY A 305 -12.90 -20.47 -21.08
C GLY A 305 -13.27 -21.82 -20.45
N LYS A 306 -13.62 -21.83 -19.15
CA LYS A 306 -13.99 -23.03 -18.37
C LYS A 306 -15.26 -22.74 -17.57
N SER A 307 -15.76 -23.77 -16.85
CA SER A 307 -16.63 -23.54 -15.68
C SER A 307 -16.00 -22.48 -14.78
N CYS A 308 -16.77 -21.48 -14.39
CA CYS A 308 -16.33 -20.37 -13.56
C CYS A 308 -17.21 -20.26 -12.32
N THR A 309 -16.70 -19.64 -11.27
CA THR A 309 -17.45 -19.28 -10.08
C THR A 309 -17.54 -17.76 -10.00
N LEU A 310 -18.76 -17.24 -9.83
CA LEU A 310 -19.01 -15.83 -9.55
C LEU A 310 -19.17 -15.66 -8.04
N GLN A 311 -18.35 -14.80 -7.44
CA GLN A 311 -18.39 -14.48 -6.01
C GLN A 311 -18.73 -13.01 -5.80
N ALA A 312 -19.81 -12.73 -5.08
CA ALA A 312 -20.16 -11.40 -4.62
C ALA A 312 -19.04 -10.83 -3.74
N GLN A 313 -18.57 -9.63 -4.07
CA GLN A 313 -17.53 -8.95 -3.30
C GLN A 313 -18.19 -8.03 -2.28
N VAL A 314 -18.39 -8.55 -1.08
CA VAL A 314 -18.87 -7.83 0.11
C VAL A 314 -17.91 -8.11 1.27
N LEU A 315 -17.77 -7.16 2.20
CA LEU A 315 -16.92 -7.35 3.40
C LEU A 315 -17.63 -8.22 4.44
N TRP A 316 -17.95 -9.46 4.05
CA TRP A 316 -18.64 -10.45 4.87
C TRP A 316 -18.07 -11.86 4.64
N GLY A 317 -17.75 -12.57 5.71
CA GLY A 317 -17.03 -13.86 5.64
C GLY A 317 -17.89 -15.08 5.27
N HIS A 318 -19.22 -14.96 5.21
CA HIS A 318 -20.13 -16.10 5.00
C HIS A 318 -20.93 -15.97 3.71
N LEU A 319 -20.28 -16.15 2.56
CA LEU A 319 -20.92 -15.98 1.25
C LEU A 319 -22.07 -16.97 1.03
N ASP A 320 -21.96 -18.21 1.47
CA ASP A 320 -22.95 -19.27 1.17
C ASP A 320 -24.34 -19.02 1.79
N ASN A 321 -24.40 -18.25 2.89
CA ASN A 321 -25.63 -17.91 3.59
C ASN A 321 -26.13 -16.49 3.26
N LEU A 322 -25.61 -15.86 2.20
CA LEU A 322 -26.11 -14.56 1.77
C LEU A 322 -27.47 -14.68 1.11
N PHE A 323 -28.42 -13.90 1.59
CA PHE A 323 -29.76 -13.79 1.00
C PHE A 323 -29.87 -12.47 0.26
N PHE A 324 -30.06 -12.53 -1.05
CA PHE A 324 -30.32 -11.35 -1.86
C PHE A 324 -31.79 -10.96 -1.76
N GLU A 325 -32.07 -9.66 -1.81
CA GLU A 325 -33.44 -9.12 -1.82
C GLU A 325 -34.31 -9.68 -2.97
N ASN A 326 -33.68 -10.13 -4.06
CA ASN A 326 -34.34 -10.70 -5.24
C ASN A 326 -34.53 -12.23 -5.16
N GLY A 327 -34.29 -12.83 -4.00
CA GLY A 327 -34.48 -14.27 -3.74
C GLY A 327 -33.33 -15.16 -4.22
N LEU A 328 -32.22 -14.62 -4.74
CA LEU A 328 -30.99 -15.40 -4.92
C LEU A 328 -30.43 -15.79 -3.55
N ILE A 329 -30.03 -17.06 -3.40
CA ILE A 329 -29.42 -17.59 -2.17
C ILE A 329 -27.97 -17.96 -2.50
N GLY A 330 -27.04 -17.51 -1.66
CA GLY A 330 -25.61 -17.75 -1.79
C GLY A 330 -24.93 -16.70 -2.66
N GLY A 331 -23.89 -16.09 -2.11
CA GLY A 331 -23.00 -15.13 -2.78
C GLY A 331 -21.95 -15.78 -3.68
N SER A 332 -21.93 -17.10 -3.80
CA SER A 332 -21.05 -17.85 -4.69
C SER A 332 -21.89 -18.73 -5.62
N GLN A 333 -21.71 -18.60 -6.94
CA GLN A 333 -22.51 -19.32 -7.94
C GLN A 333 -21.62 -19.84 -9.07
N THR A 334 -21.75 -21.13 -9.38
CA THR A 334 -21.01 -21.75 -10.49
C THR A 334 -21.78 -21.60 -11.80
N VAL A 335 -21.08 -21.18 -12.86
CA VAL A 335 -21.62 -21.00 -14.21
C VAL A 335 -20.81 -21.79 -15.24
N GLN A 336 -21.48 -22.28 -16.27
CA GLN A 336 -20.88 -23.13 -17.30
C GLN A 336 -20.62 -22.41 -18.63
N ASN A 337 -21.22 -21.24 -18.83
CA ASN A 337 -21.07 -20.45 -20.06
C ASN A 337 -21.22 -18.95 -19.79
N PRO A 338 -20.79 -18.08 -20.74
CA PRO A 338 -20.83 -16.64 -20.58
C PRO A 338 -22.23 -16.07 -20.30
N GLU A 339 -23.27 -16.62 -20.92
CA GLU A 339 -24.66 -16.20 -20.77
C GLU A 339 -25.16 -16.44 -19.34
N GLN A 340 -24.90 -17.61 -18.77
CA GLN A 340 -25.16 -17.89 -17.36
C GLN A 340 -24.38 -16.94 -16.44
N GLY A 341 -23.13 -16.61 -16.80
CA GLY A 341 -22.33 -15.61 -16.09
C GLY A 341 -23.01 -14.23 -16.07
N MET A 342 -23.55 -13.79 -17.20
CA MET A 342 -24.30 -12.54 -17.30
C MET A 342 -25.58 -12.56 -16.46
N ASP A 343 -26.35 -13.65 -16.52
CA ASP A 343 -27.62 -13.79 -15.79
C ASP A 343 -27.40 -13.75 -14.28
N ILE A 344 -26.41 -14.50 -13.78
CA ILE A 344 -26.06 -14.50 -12.35
C ILE A 344 -25.52 -13.13 -11.93
N ALA A 345 -24.63 -12.52 -12.72
CA ALA A 345 -24.11 -11.19 -12.41
C ALA A 345 -25.21 -10.13 -12.38
N THR A 346 -26.25 -10.24 -13.23
CA THR A 346 -27.43 -9.38 -13.21
C THR A 346 -28.21 -9.51 -11.91
N ARG A 347 -28.28 -10.72 -11.35
CA ARG A 347 -28.95 -10.98 -10.07
C ARG A 347 -28.09 -10.65 -8.85
N MET A 348 -26.79 -10.47 -9.01
CA MET A 348 -25.87 -10.11 -7.92
C MET A 348 -25.60 -8.60 -7.88
N LEU A 349 -25.12 -8.01 -8.97
CA LEU A 349 -24.64 -6.64 -9.01
C LEU A 349 -25.76 -5.64 -8.72
N LYS A 350 -25.46 -4.66 -7.87
CA LYS A 350 -26.36 -3.57 -7.45
C LYS A 350 -27.58 -4.02 -6.65
N HIS A 351 -27.65 -5.30 -6.29
CA HIS A 351 -28.63 -5.80 -5.35
C HIS A 351 -28.09 -5.80 -3.92
N GLN A 352 -29.01 -5.71 -2.97
CA GLN A 352 -28.71 -5.82 -1.55
C GLN A 352 -28.68 -7.28 -1.10
N VAL A 353 -27.72 -7.61 -0.23
CA VAL A 353 -27.65 -8.87 0.51
C VAL A 353 -27.85 -8.60 1.99
N VAL A 354 -28.62 -9.46 2.65
CA VAL A 354 -28.79 -9.41 4.10
C VAL A 354 -27.68 -10.21 4.76
N VAL A 355 -26.96 -9.56 5.66
CA VAL A 355 -25.98 -10.18 6.56
C VAL A 355 -26.54 -10.19 7.98
N THR A 356 -26.31 -11.30 8.68
CA THR A 356 -26.74 -11.47 10.07
C THR A 356 -25.53 -11.30 10.98
N GLU A 357 -25.54 -10.23 11.75
CA GLU A 357 -24.56 -9.93 12.79
C GLU A 357 -25.16 -10.28 14.16
N ASN A 358 -24.32 -10.31 15.20
CA ASN A 358 -24.80 -10.51 16.59
C ASN A 358 -25.75 -9.40 17.05
N ILE A 359 -25.76 -8.25 16.35
CA ILE A 359 -26.53 -7.04 16.64
C ILE A 359 -27.74 -6.85 15.71
N GLY A 360 -28.09 -7.86 14.90
CA GLY A 360 -29.24 -7.83 14.00
C GLY A 360 -28.88 -8.05 12.53
N HIS A 361 -29.72 -7.53 11.63
CA HIS A 361 -29.54 -7.66 10.19
C HIS A 361 -29.08 -6.35 9.56
N ARG A 362 -28.09 -6.44 8.66
CA ARG A 362 -27.61 -5.31 7.86
C ARG A 362 -27.72 -5.66 6.38
N SER A 363 -28.02 -4.68 5.55
CA SER A 363 -27.98 -4.84 4.10
C SER A 363 -26.67 -4.31 3.54
N LEU A 364 -25.98 -5.11 2.74
CA LEU A 364 -24.79 -4.71 1.98
C LEU A 364 -25.11 -4.69 0.49
N THR A 365 -24.59 -3.71 -0.23
CA THR A 365 -24.77 -3.65 -1.69
C THR A 365 -23.61 -4.34 -2.38
N VAL A 366 -23.91 -5.28 -3.28
CA VAL A 366 -22.89 -5.96 -4.09
C VAL A 366 -22.49 -5.06 -5.26
N ASN A 367 -21.37 -4.37 -5.16
CA ASN A 367 -20.89 -3.46 -6.20
C ASN A 367 -20.01 -4.13 -7.25
N ARG A 368 -19.44 -5.30 -6.92
CA ARG A 368 -18.49 -6.03 -7.76
C ARG A 368 -18.70 -7.53 -7.58
N VAL A 369 -18.39 -8.30 -8.62
CA VAL A 369 -18.31 -9.75 -8.55
C VAL A 369 -16.92 -10.19 -9.02
N LEU A 370 -16.32 -11.14 -8.33
CA LEU A 370 -15.10 -11.80 -8.77
C LEU A 370 -15.48 -13.06 -9.55
N VAL A 371 -15.04 -13.14 -10.80
CA VAL A 371 -15.21 -14.32 -11.66
C VAL A 371 -13.91 -15.12 -11.62
N THR A 372 -13.92 -16.32 -11.05
CA THR A 372 -12.75 -17.20 -10.97
C THR A 372 -12.92 -18.47 -11.79
N GLU A 373 -11.84 -19.00 -12.36
CA GLU A 373 -11.91 -20.31 -13.03
C GLU A 373 -12.07 -21.44 -12.00
N SER A 374 -12.96 -22.40 -12.29
CA SER A 374 -13.11 -23.59 -11.46
C SER A 374 -11.85 -24.47 -11.60
N THR A 375 -11.28 -24.86 -10.46
CA THR A 375 -10.10 -25.74 -10.40
C THR A 375 -10.40 -26.99 -9.61
N ALA A 376 -10.03 -28.16 -10.15
CA ALA A 376 -10.23 -29.43 -9.47
C ALA A 376 -9.19 -29.64 -8.37
N TYR A 377 -9.63 -30.08 -7.20
CA TYR A 377 -8.79 -30.40 -6.05
C TYR A 377 -9.12 -31.79 -5.48
N GLN A 378 -8.21 -32.34 -4.67
CA GLN A 378 -8.40 -33.64 -3.98
C GLN A 378 -8.83 -33.44 -2.53
N GLU A 379 -8.13 -32.55 -1.84
CA GLU A 379 -8.29 -32.27 -0.41
C GLU A 379 -8.27 -30.76 -0.22
N GLN A 380 -8.89 -30.28 0.86
CA GLN A 380 -8.92 -28.87 1.20
C GLN A 380 -8.78 -28.66 2.70
N TRP A 381 -8.08 -27.61 3.06
CA TRP A 381 -7.66 -27.25 4.40
C TRP A 381 -7.93 -25.78 4.67
N TYR A 382 -7.99 -25.44 5.96
CA TYR A 382 -7.91 -24.08 6.44
C TYR A 382 -6.48 -23.80 6.89
N LEU A 383 -5.95 -22.63 6.55
CA LEU A 383 -4.62 -22.18 6.96
C LEU A 383 -4.67 -20.69 7.33
N ALA A 384 -4.14 -20.32 8.49
CA ALA A 384 -4.02 -18.92 8.89
C ALA A 384 -2.72 -18.63 9.64
N ILE A 385 -2.24 -17.39 9.55
CA ILE A 385 -1.22 -16.80 10.41
C ILE A 385 -1.87 -15.67 11.21
N THR A 386 -1.71 -15.71 12.52
CA THR A 386 -2.18 -14.65 13.43
C THR A 386 -1.23 -14.50 14.62
N ILE A 387 -1.58 -13.66 15.59
CA ILE A 387 -0.77 -13.38 16.78
C ILE A 387 -1.36 -14.13 17.98
N ASP A 388 -0.56 -15.02 18.56
CA ASP A 388 -0.85 -15.60 19.86
C ASP A 388 -0.54 -14.56 20.94
N ARG A 389 -1.61 -13.98 21.51
CA ARG A 389 -1.51 -12.94 22.54
C ARG A 389 -1.06 -13.47 23.89
N GLU A 390 -1.21 -14.77 24.17
CA GLU A 390 -0.77 -15.37 25.43
C GLU A 390 0.74 -15.64 25.40
N ASN A 391 1.25 -16.09 24.25
CA ASN A 391 2.68 -16.41 24.07
C ASN A 391 3.49 -15.30 23.39
N TYR A 392 2.87 -14.17 23.05
CA TYR A 392 3.49 -12.99 22.43
C TYR A 392 4.27 -13.31 21.14
N CYS A 393 3.75 -14.24 20.32
CA CYS A 393 4.42 -14.71 19.11
C CYS A 393 3.43 -14.98 17.98
N PRO A 394 3.88 -15.04 16.72
CA PRO A 394 3.01 -15.45 15.63
C PRO A 394 2.73 -16.95 15.71
N VAL A 395 1.54 -17.34 15.25
CA VAL A 395 1.05 -18.70 15.25
C VAL A 395 0.45 -19.05 13.89
N VAL A 396 0.81 -20.23 13.39
CA VAL A 396 0.14 -20.86 12.24
C VAL A 396 -0.99 -21.74 12.77
N ILE A 397 -2.22 -21.48 12.33
CA ILE A 397 -3.41 -22.29 12.67
C ILE A 397 -3.84 -23.07 11.43
N ILE A 398 -3.99 -24.39 11.55
CA ILE A 398 -4.34 -25.28 10.45
C ILE A 398 -5.46 -26.21 10.84
N SER A 399 -6.45 -26.40 9.94
CA SER A 399 -7.48 -27.43 10.08
C SER A 399 -7.43 -28.43 8.93
N LYS A 400 -7.65 -29.71 9.26
CA LYS A 400 -7.83 -30.81 8.30
C LYS A 400 -9.11 -30.68 7.46
N HIS A 401 -10.01 -29.78 7.83
CA HIS A 401 -11.23 -29.48 7.09
C HIS A 401 -11.19 -28.03 6.57
N GLY A 402 -11.04 -27.86 5.25
CA GLY A 402 -11.28 -26.60 4.55
C GLY A 402 -12.65 -26.57 3.85
N GLY A 403 -13.09 -25.37 3.45
CA GLY A 403 -14.16 -25.17 2.46
C GLY A 403 -15.57 -25.58 2.91
N ASN A 404 -15.77 -25.79 4.20
CA ASN A 404 -17.10 -25.83 4.79
C ASN A 404 -17.43 -24.44 5.34
N THR A 405 -18.61 -23.94 4.98
CA THR A 405 -19.31 -22.76 5.52
C THR A 405 -18.90 -22.39 6.96
N GLY A 406 -17.94 -21.48 7.14
CA GLY A 406 -17.54 -21.00 8.46
C GLY A 406 -16.21 -20.26 8.51
N THR A 407 -16.06 -19.39 9.51
CA THR A 407 -14.78 -18.78 9.91
C THR A 407 -13.88 -19.84 10.57
N GLY A 408 -12.58 -19.56 10.72
CA GLY A 408 -11.67 -20.42 11.49
C GLY A 408 -12.21 -20.81 12.88
N GLU A 409 -12.96 -19.91 13.53
CA GLU A 409 -13.62 -20.15 14.82
C GLU A 409 -14.66 -21.27 14.79
N MET A 410 -15.45 -21.36 13.71
CA MET A 410 -16.47 -22.42 13.57
C MET A 410 -15.83 -23.78 13.36
N LEU A 411 -14.72 -23.85 12.62
CA LEU A 411 -13.95 -25.07 12.42
C LEU A 411 -13.40 -25.58 13.77
N ILE A 412 -12.84 -24.68 14.57
CA ILE A 412 -12.33 -24.99 15.91
C ILE A 412 -13.45 -25.50 16.83
N ARG A 413 -14.63 -24.84 16.85
CA ARG A 413 -15.75 -25.24 17.72
C ARG A 413 -16.34 -26.59 17.33
N LYS A 414 -16.37 -26.92 16.04
CA LYS A 414 -17.02 -28.13 15.52
C LYS A 414 -16.18 -29.39 15.75
N ASP A 415 -14.86 -29.31 15.52
CA ASP A 415 -13.96 -30.43 15.78
C ASP A 415 -12.55 -29.95 16.19
N PRO A 416 -12.33 -29.70 17.50
CA PRO A 416 -11.06 -29.22 18.01
C PRO A 416 -9.87 -30.15 17.70
N ASN A 417 -10.11 -31.46 17.57
CA ASN A 417 -9.06 -32.45 17.33
C ASN A 417 -8.49 -32.39 15.90
N GLN A 418 -9.17 -31.69 14.99
CA GLN A 418 -8.75 -31.52 13.60
C GLN A 418 -7.98 -30.21 13.38
N VAL A 419 -7.81 -29.41 14.43
CA VAL A 419 -7.08 -28.14 14.39
C VAL A 419 -5.75 -28.29 15.13
N ALA A 420 -4.69 -27.74 14.55
CA ALA A 420 -3.39 -27.62 15.20
C ALA A 420 -2.88 -26.18 15.10
N SER A 421 -2.18 -25.76 16.16
CA SER A 421 -1.53 -24.47 16.26
C SER A 421 -0.02 -24.66 16.39
N PHE A 422 0.75 -23.94 15.59
CA PHE A 422 2.21 -24.02 15.58
C PHE A 422 2.80 -22.61 15.76
N THR A 423 3.36 -22.35 16.93
CA THR A 423 3.99 -21.06 17.24
C THR A 423 5.40 -20.99 16.65
N PHE A 424 5.84 -19.78 16.31
CA PHE A 424 7.19 -19.54 15.81
C PHE A 424 7.68 -18.14 16.22
N GLY A 425 8.98 -17.86 16.11
CA GLY A 425 9.53 -16.57 16.49
C GLY A 425 9.52 -15.57 15.32
N PHE A 426 9.19 -14.30 15.59
CA PHE A 426 9.20 -13.24 14.58
C PHE A 426 10.56 -13.08 13.87
N SER A 427 11.66 -13.16 14.62
CA SER A 427 13.01 -12.99 14.04
C SER A 427 13.44 -14.18 13.20
N GLN A 428 13.06 -15.39 13.62
CA GLN A 428 13.39 -16.64 12.92
C GLN A 428 12.51 -16.84 11.68
N GLY A 429 11.25 -16.41 11.75
CA GLY A 429 10.26 -16.64 10.70
C GLY A 429 9.89 -18.12 10.57
N ILE A 430 9.48 -18.51 9.37
CA ILE A 430 9.12 -19.89 9.03
C ILE A 430 10.40 -20.73 8.92
N THR A 431 10.50 -21.79 9.74
CA THR A 431 11.67 -22.67 9.80
C THR A 431 11.40 -24.04 9.19
N GLY A 432 12.44 -24.74 8.75
CA GLY A 432 12.31 -26.10 8.21
C GLY A 432 11.68 -27.10 9.20
N ASP A 433 11.90 -26.92 10.50
CA ASP A 433 11.29 -27.75 11.55
C ASP A 433 9.79 -27.50 11.65
N LEU A 434 9.37 -26.23 11.61
CA LEU A 434 7.96 -25.83 11.58
C LEU A 434 7.26 -26.44 10.37
N ILE A 435 7.86 -26.32 9.19
CA ILE A 435 7.35 -26.92 7.95
C ILE A 435 7.21 -28.44 8.09
N THR A 436 8.18 -29.12 8.71
CA THR A 436 8.13 -30.58 8.92
C THR A 436 6.98 -30.99 9.83
N GLN A 437 6.74 -30.23 10.90
CA GLN A 437 5.63 -30.50 11.83
C GLN A 437 4.29 -30.32 11.12
N ILE A 438 4.14 -29.22 10.38
CA ILE A 438 2.92 -28.92 9.64
C ILE A 438 2.66 -29.95 8.53
N SER A 439 3.68 -30.29 7.73
CA SER A 439 3.53 -31.27 6.64
C SER A 439 3.09 -32.63 7.15
N LYS A 440 3.62 -33.05 8.31
CA LYS A 440 3.25 -34.30 8.97
C LYS A 440 1.84 -34.27 9.53
N PHE A 441 1.43 -33.14 10.10
CA PHE A 441 0.06 -32.99 10.58
C PHE A 441 -0.94 -33.12 9.42
N LEU A 442 -0.68 -32.45 8.30
CA LEU A 442 -1.53 -32.46 7.10
C LEU A 442 -1.44 -33.76 6.28
N GLY A 443 -0.37 -34.55 6.41
CA GLY A 443 -0.13 -35.74 5.57
C GLY A 443 0.33 -35.39 4.15
N VAL A 444 1.08 -34.30 4.00
CA VAL A 444 1.55 -33.72 2.71
C VAL A 444 3.07 -33.63 2.66
N GLU A 445 3.76 -34.61 3.24
CA GLU A 445 5.23 -34.64 3.30
C GLU A 445 5.88 -34.67 1.91
N ALA A 446 5.19 -35.18 0.89
CA ALA A 446 5.65 -35.16 -0.50
C ALA A 446 5.64 -33.73 -1.09
N GLU A 447 4.74 -32.87 -0.65
CA GLU A 447 4.57 -31.47 -1.09
C GLU A 447 5.26 -30.46 -0.16
N LYS A 448 6.19 -30.92 0.69
CA LYS A 448 6.86 -30.10 1.71
C LYS A 448 7.46 -28.80 1.16
N THR A 449 8.08 -28.85 -0.03
CA THR A 449 8.65 -27.66 -0.68
C THR A 449 7.60 -26.63 -1.09
N ASN A 450 6.42 -27.08 -1.57
CA ASN A 450 5.33 -26.17 -1.90
C ASN A 450 4.70 -25.55 -0.65
N LEU A 451 4.59 -26.33 0.42
CA LEU A 451 4.08 -25.85 1.70
C LEU A 451 5.01 -24.81 2.32
N ASP A 452 6.34 -25.04 2.24
CA ASP A 452 7.36 -24.09 2.67
C ASP A 452 7.23 -22.75 1.94
N ASP A 453 7.13 -22.80 0.60
CA ASP A 453 6.96 -21.61 -0.22
C ASP A 453 5.71 -20.79 0.17
N ILE A 454 4.57 -21.46 0.35
CA ILE A 454 3.32 -20.81 0.76
C ILE A 454 3.44 -20.19 2.14
N LEU A 455 3.90 -20.93 3.15
CA LEU A 455 3.99 -20.42 4.52
C LEU A 455 4.99 -19.27 4.62
N THR A 456 6.13 -19.39 3.94
CA THR A 456 7.15 -18.32 3.90
C THR A 456 6.61 -17.07 3.22
N LYS A 457 5.88 -17.20 2.11
CA LYS A 457 5.22 -16.08 1.42
C LYS A 457 4.13 -15.45 2.27
N MET A 458 3.26 -16.26 2.88
CA MET A 458 2.24 -15.79 3.81
C MET A 458 2.84 -15.01 4.97
N TYR A 459 3.90 -15.53 5.60
CA TYR A 459 4.58 -14.82 6.69
C TYR A 459 5.20 -13.50 6.24
N ARG A 460 5.81 -13.46 5.04
CA ARG A 460 6.32 -12.21 4.47
C ARG A 460 5.20 -11.18 4.27
N ILE A 461 4.06 -11.56 3.70
CA ILE A 461 2.89 -10.69 3.52
C ILE A 461 2.38 -10.20 4.88
N PHE A 462 2.16 -11.14 5.81
CA PHE A 462 1.67 -10.87 7.16
C PHE A 462 2.52 -9.81 7.85
N ARG A 463 3.85 -9.96 7.77
CA ARG A 463 4.80 -9.00 8.36
C ARG A 463 4.90 -7.69 7.59
N SER A 464 4.98 -7.73 6.26
CA SER A 464 5.24 -6.52 5.45
C SER A 464 4.04 -5.60 5.35
N LYS A 465 2.83 -6.12 5.52
CA LYS A 465 1.57 -5.36 5.48
C LYS A 465 1.02 -5.03 6.87
N ASP A 466 1.78 -5.28 7.94
CA ASP A 466 1.35 -5.09 9.33
C ASP A 466 -0.01 -5.78 9.61
N ALA A 467 -0.12 -7.05 9.20
CA ALA A 467 -1.35 -7.80 9.36
C ALA A 467 -1.50 -8.35 10.79
N THR A 468 -2.74 -8.39 11.27
CA THR A 468 -3.13 -9.10 12.50
C THR A 468 -3.67 -10.49 12.21
N LEU A 469 -4.18 -10.72 10.99
CA LEU A 469 -4.61 -12.01 10.48
C LEU A 469 -4.35 -12.10 8.98
N LEU A 470 -3.74 -13.20 8.53
CA LEU A 470 -3.77 -13.64 7.15
C LEU A 470 -4.31 -15.06 7.10
N GLU A 471 -5.50 -15.22 6.53
CA GLU A 471 -6.24 -16.47 6.43
C GLU A 471 -6.35 -16.89 4.96
N ILE A 472 -6.24 -18.19 4.69
CA ILE A 472 -6.52 -18.84 3.41
C ILE A 472 -7.55 -19.94 3.65
N ASN A 473 -8.70 -19.82 3.01
CA ASN A 473 -9.81 -20.78 3.18
C ASN A 473 -10.61 -20.96 1.86
N SER A 474 -10.32 -21.94 1.02
CA SER A 474 -9.50 -23.13 1.28
C SER A 474 -8.09 -23.05 0.71
N LEU A 475 -7.12 -23.62 1.42
CA LEU A 475 -5.89 -24.16 0.83
C LEU A 475 -6.17 -25.59 0.34
N ALA A 476 -6.02 -25.86 -0.95
CA ALA A 476 -6.41 -27.13 -1.54
C ALA A 476 -5.28 -27.82 -2.28
N ARG A 477 -5.28 -29.16 -2.27
CA ARG A 477 -4.31 -29.97 -3.01
C ARG A 477 -4.75 -30.15 -4.46
N SER A 478 -3.89 -29.79 -5.40
CA SER A 478 -4.12 -30.08 -6.82
C SER A 478 -3.94 -31.56 -7.12
N LYS A 479 -4.67 -32.08 -8.13
CA LYS A 479 -4.51 -33.48 -8.59
C LYS A 479 -3.12 -33.79 -9.15
N ASN A 480 -2.38 -32.78 -9.59
CA ASN A 480 -1.06 -32.93 -10.19
C ASN A 480 0.10 -32.71 -9.18
N GLY A 481 -0.22 -32.63 -7.89
CA GLY A 481 0.70 -32.17 -6.85
C GLY A 481 0.69 -30.64 -6.69
N GLY A 482 1.10 -30.17 -5.51
CA GLY A 482 1.10 -28.76 -5.14
C GLY A 482 -0.24 -28.25 -4.58
N PHE A 483 -0.28 -26.95 -4.28
CA PHE A 483 -1.38 -26.31 -3.55
C PHE A 483 -2.02 -25.15 -4.33
N ILE A 484 -3.31 -24.95 -4.08
CA ILE A 484 -4.16 -23.88 -4.62
C ILE A 484 -4.79 -23.13 -3.45
N CYS A 485 -4.67 -21.81 -3.40
CA CYS A 485 -5.30 -20.92 -2.44
C CYS A 485 -6.57 -20.35 -3.09
N PHE A 486 -7.74 -20.80 -2.64
CA PHE A 486 -9.02 -20.43 -3.26
C PHE A 486 -9.55 -19.07 -2.80
N ASP A 487 -9.39 -18.75 -1.52
CA ASP A 487 -9.83 -17.50 -0.94
C ASP A 487 -8.82 -17.06 0.12
N ALA A 488 -8.71 -15.76 0.31
CA ALA A 488 -7.82 -15.17 1.30
C ALA A 488 -8.47 -13.98 1.99
N LYS A 489 -8.31 -13.92 3.31
CA LYS A 489 -8.72 -12.78 4.13
C LYS A 489 -7.50 -12.21 4.84
N LEU A 490 -7.26 -10.92 4.63
CA LEU A 490 -6.19 -10.17 5.27
C LEU A 490 -6.83 -9.11 6.18
N VAL A 491 -6.49 -9.13 7.47
CA VAL A 491 -6.86 -8.11 8.44
C VAL A 491 -5.61 -7.35 8.85
N LEU A 492 -5.67 -6.04 8.77
CA LEU A 492 -4.54 -5.14 9.02
C LEU A 492 -4.62 -4.58 10.45
N ASP A 493 -3.49 -4.13 10.95
CA ASP A 493 -3.41 -3.30 12.15
C ASP A 493 -3.77 -1.85 11.79
N ASP A 494 -4.86 -1.32 12.37
CA ASP A 494 -5.31 0.07 12.14
C ASP A 494 -4.25 1.10 12.56
N ASP A 495 -3.42 0.79 13.57
CA ASP A 495 -2.32 1.66 14.00
C ASP A 495 -1.18 1.73 12.97
N ALA A 496 -1.17 0.83 11.98
CA ALA A 496 -0.22 0.84 10.88
C ALA A 496 -0.58 1.80 9.74
N ALA A 497 -1.76 2.43 9.77
CA ALA A 497 -2.24 3.29 8.67
C ALA A 497 -1.23 4.34 8.20
N LYS A 498 -0.50 4.97 9.13
CA LYS A 498 0.51 6.00 8.82
C LYS A 498 1.71 5.47 8.01
N ARG A 499 2.05 4.19 8.16
CA ARG A 499 3.19 3.54 7.48
C ARG A 499 2.75 2.62 6.34
N GLN A 500 1.43 2.44 6.16
CA GLN A 500 0.81 1.62 5.11
C GLN A 500 -0.19 2.44 4.26
N PRO A 501 0.15 3.64 3.76
CA PRO A 501 -0.84 4.51 3.08
C PRO A 501 -1.48 3.83 1.86
N ASP A 502 -0.72 3.07 1.09
CA ASP A 502 -1.17 2.49 -0.18
C ASP A 502 -2.28 1.45 0.00
N ILE A 503 -2.22 0.62 1.05
CA ILE A 503 -3.24 -0.41 1.29
C ILE A 503 -4.48 0.19 1.96
N PHE A 504 -4.33 1.22 2.80
CA PHE A 504 -5.46 1.91 3.43
C PHE A 504 -6.25 2.76 2.42
N LEU A 505 -5.63 3.18 1.30
CA LEU A 505 -6.34 3.77 0.16
C LEU A 505 -7.31 2.79 -0.53
N LEU A 506 -7.18 1.47 -0.30
CA LEU A 506 -8.07 0.46 -0.86
C LEU A 506 -9.33 0.21 0.00
N ARG A 507 -9.45 0.85 1.18
CA ARG A 507 -10.59 0.69 2.08
C ARG A 507 -11.92 1.04 1.39
N ASP A 508 -12.86 0.10 1.36
CA ASP A 508 -14.18 0.28 0.78
C ASP A 508 -15.20 0.67 1.85
N THR A 509 -15.30 1.97 2.12
CA THR A 509 -16.22 2.52 3.12
C THR A 509 -17.70 2.32 2.76
N SER A 510 -18.04 1.95 1.51
CA SER A 510 -19.43 1.66 1.12
C SER A 510 -19.99 0.38 1.76
N GLN A 511 -19.12 -0.42 2.38
CA GLN A 511 -19.46 -1.68 3.05
C GLN A 511 -19.46 -1.55 4.58
N GLU A 512 -19.22 -0.34 5.10
CA GLU A 512 -19.12 -0.04 6.53
C GLU A 512 -20.40 0.65 7.05
N VAL A 513 -20.47 0.87 8.36
CA VAL A 513 -21.64 1.51 8.99
C VAL A 513 -21.47 3.02 8.95
N ASP A 514 -22.41 3.74 8.32
CA ASP A 514 -22.34 5.20 8.14
C ASP A 514 -22.15 5.97 9.47
N ASP A 515 -22.81 5.54 10.54
CA ASP A 515 -22.71 6.14 11.87
C ASP A 515 -21.28 6.01 12.44
N GLU A 516 -20.63 4.86 12.20
CA GLU A 516 -19.25 4.58 12.63
C GLU A 516 -18.25 5.41 11.81
N LEU A 517 -18.44 5.50 10.50
CA LEU A 517 -17.64 6.38 9.62
C LEU A 517 -17.78 7.86 9.99
N ARG A 518 -18.98 8.29 10.39
CA ARG A 518 -19.21 9.66 10.86
C ARG A 518 -18.50 9.92 12.18
N ALA A 519 -18.54 8.95 13.11
CA ALA A 519 -17.82 9.02 14.38
C ALA A 519 -16.30 9.13 14.17
N GLU A 520 -15.74 8.29 13.29
CA GLU A 520 -14.30 8.23 13.01
C GLU A 520 -13.74 9.59 12.55
N LYS A 521 -14.48 10.34 11.71
CA LYS A 521 -14.09 11.69 11.25
C LYS A 521 -13.87 12.69 12.38
N HIS A 522 -14.45 12.42 13.55
CA HIS A 522 -14.34 13.25 14.74
C HIS A 522 -13.48 12.59 15.84
N ASN A 523 -12.73 11.54 15.50
CA ASN A 523 -11.94 10.72 16.44
C ASN A 523 -12.80 10.12 17.57
N LEU A 524 -14.05 9.80 17.27
CA LEU A 524 -14.94 9.06 18.15
C LEU A 524 -14.89 7.58 17.77
N VAL A 525 -14.83 6.69 18.75
CA VAL A 525 -15.01 5.25 18.51
C VAL A 525 -16.46 4.92 18.81
N TYR A 526 -17.25 4.67 17.77
CA TYR A 526 -18.65 4.31 17.86
C TYR A 526 -18.84 2.88 17.35
N ILE A 527 -19.65 2.10 18.05
CA ILE A 527 -20.11 0.78 17.57
C ILE A 527 -21.61 0.71 17.80
N LYS A 528 -22.35 0.37 16.75
CA LYS A 528 -23.82 0.22 16.86
C LYS A 528 -24.17 -1.05 17.63
N MET A 529 -25.19 -0.99 18.48
CA MET A 529 -25.68 -2.13 19.28
C MET A 529 -27.20 -2.28 19.16
N ASP A 530 -27.72 -3.44 19.57
CA ASP A 530 -29.17 -3.73 19.55
C ASP A 530 -29.85 -3.35 20.86
N GLY A 531 -30.12 -2.06 21.03
CA GLY A 531 -30.77 -1.53 22.21
C GLY A 531 -31.42 -0.18 21.97
N ASN A 532 -31.85 0.46 23.06
CA ASN A 532 -32.62 1.70 23.03
C ASN A 532 -32.11 2.76 24.02
N ILE A 533 -31.01 2.51 24.72
CA ILE A 533 -30.37 3.48 25.60
C ILE A 533 -29.04 3.89 24.97
N GLY A 534 -28.96 5.12 24.48
CA GLY A 534 -27.72 5.65 23.96
C GLY A 534 -26.73 5.93 25.10
N ASN A 535 -25.43 5.86 24.83
CA ASN A 535 -24.43 6.34 25.78
C ASN A 535 -23.30 7.12 25.11
N ILE A 536 -22.72 8.04 25.89
CA ILE A 536 -21.56 8.84 25.51
C ILE A 536 -20.61 8.82 26.70
N VAL A 537 -19.42 8.25 26.49
CA VAL A 537 -18.49 7.94 27.56
C VAL A 537 -17.07 8.33 27.13
N ASN A 538 -16.20 8.64 28.09
CA ASN A 538 -14.77 8.80 27.82
C ASN A 538 -13.97 7.59 28.33
N GLY A 539 -13.18 7.00 27.44
CA GLY A 539 -12.37 5.81 27.67
C GLY A 539 -13.13 4.51 27.39
N ALA A 540 -12.57 3.68 26.51
CA ALA A 540 -13.16 2.41 26.09
C ALA A 540 -13.55 1.47 27.24
N GLY A 541 -12.73 1.38 28.29
CA GLY A 541 -13.05 0.55 29.46
C GLY A 541 -14.29 1.02 30.22
N LEU A 542 -14.45 2.34 30.37
CA LEU A 542 -15.63 2.92 31.02
C LEU A 542 -16.87 2.81 30.12
N ALA A 543 -16.70 2.93 28.81
CA ALA A 543 -17.78 2.75 27.84
C ALA A 543 -18.34 1.31 27.90
N MET A 544 -17.46 0.29 27.93
CA MET A 544 -17.87 -1.10 28.15
C MET A 544 -18.58 -1.28 29.50
N ALA A 545 -18.00 -0.76 30.58
CA ALA A 545 -18.63 -0.86 31.91
C ALA A 545 -19.99 -0.14 31.99
N THR A 546 -20.20 0.91 31.20
CA THR A 546 -21.47 1.63 31.11
C THR A 546 -22.53 0.78 30.42
N ASN A 547 -22.16 0.08 29.34
CA ASN A 547 -23.02 -0.89 28.70
C ASN A 547 -23.42 -2.03 29.65
N ASP A 548 -22.45 -2.56 30.40
CA ASP A 548 -22.68 -3.61 31.39
C ASP A 548 -23.59 -3.13 32.52
N ALA A 549 -23.40 -1.90 33.01
CA ALA A 549 -24.24 -1.32 34.06
C ALA A 549 -25.70 -1.12 33.58
N ILE A 550 -25.90 -0.67 32.33
CA ILE A 550 -27.24 -0.59 31.73
C ILE A 550 -27.88 -1.98 31.67
N GLY A 551 -27.13 -2.99 31.21
CA GLY A 551 -27.56 -4.39 31.16
C GLY A 551 -27.91 -4.97 32.53
N LEU A 552 -27.10 -4.68 33.55
CA LEU A 552 -27.30 -5.12 34.93
C LEU A 552 -28.64 -4.61 35.51
N HIS A 553 -29.07 -3.40 35.12
CA HIS A 553 -30.36 -2.83 35.50
C HIS A 553 -31.52 -3.23 34.55
N GLY A 554 -31.28 -4.15 33.62
CA GLY A 554 -32.29 -4.69 32.71
C GLY A 554 -32.67 -3.74 31.57
N GLY A 555 -31.74 -2.87 31.16
CA GLY A 555 -31.81 -2.11 29.91
C GLY A 555 -30.96 -2.74 28.80
N ALA A 556 -30.98 -2.12 27.61
CA ALA A 556 -30.14 -2.52 26.49
C ALA A 556 -29.52 -1.27 25.84
N SER A 557 -28.19 -1.23 25.77
CA SER A 557 -27.46 -0.14 25.11
C SER A 557 -27.69 -0.14 23.60
N ALA A 558 -28.00 1.02 23.03
CA ALA A 558 -28.13 1.22 21.59
C ALA A 558 -26.78 1.35 20.88
N ASN A 559 -25.73 1.68 21.61
CA ASN A 559 -24.38 1.86 21.08
C ASN A 559 -23.31 1.63 22.15
N PHE A 560 -22.06 1.51 21.69
CA PHE A 560 -20.85 1.84 22.43
C PHE A 560 -20.31 3.15 21.84
N LEU A 561 -19.92 4.12 22.67
CA LEU A 561 -19.25 5.33 22.20
C LEU A 561 -18.17 5.77 23.19
N ASP A 562 -16.92 5.77 22.71
CA ASP A 562 -15.78 6.39 23.38
C ASP A 562 -15.44 7.73 22.70
N ALA A 563 -15.61 8.82 23.45
CA ALA A 563 -15.30 10.18 23.04
C ALA A 563 -13.82 10.57 23.28
N GLY A 564 -12.99 9.63 23.74
CA GLY A 564 -11.60 9.84 24.07
C GLY A 564 -11.40 10.79 25.26
N GLY A 565 -10.19 11.28 25.44
CA GLY A 565 -9.83 12.13 26.59
C GLY A 565 -10.32 13.60 26.53
N GLN A 566 -10.92 14.03 25.41
CA GLN A 566 -11.24 15.44 25.16
C GLN A 566 -12.75 15.64 24.93
N ALA A 567 -13.47 15.96 26.01
CA ALA A 567 -14.90 16.27 25.99
C ALA A 567 -15.16 17.76 25.66
N THR A 568 -14.77 18.20 24.46
CA THR A 568 -15.08 19.57 23.98
C THR A 568 -16.55 19.70 23.56
N LYS A 569 -17.02 20.94 23.41
CA LYS A 569 -18.38 21.22 22.93
C LYS A 569 -18.63 20.60 21.55
N GLU A 570 -17.70 20.74 20.61
CA GLU A 570 -17.82 20.23 19.24
C GLU A 570 -17.91 18.70 19.24
N THR A 571 -17.04 18.03 20.00
CA THR A 571 -17.06 16.56 20.15
C THR A 571 -18.39 16.09 20.74
N MET A 572 -18.94 16.83 21.73
CA MET A 572 -20.25 16.53 22.32
C MET A 572 -21.41 16.72 21.34
N ILE A 573 -21.39 17.77 20.51
CA ILE A 573 -22.39 17.98 19.44
C ILE A 573 -22.38 16.81 18.45
N GLN A 574 -21.19 16.37 18.03
CA GLN A 574 -21.09 15.24 17.09
C GLN A 574 -21.53 13.93 17.73
N ALA A 575 -21.11 13.64 18.97
CA ALA A 575 -21.50 12.44 19.68
C ALA A 575 -23.02 12.39 19.93
N LEU A 576 -23.61 13.48 20.43
CA LEU A 576 -25.07 13.59 20.58
C LEU A 576 -25.78 13.49 19.24
N GLY A 577 -25.24 14.10 18.17
CA GLY A 577 -25.84 14.08 16.85
C GLY A 577 -25.88 12.69 16.23
N ILE A 578 -24.86 11.87 16.47
CA ILE A 578 -24.84 10.46 16.05
C ILE A 578 -25.87 9.66 16.85
N VAL A 579 -25.84 9.76 18.18
CA VAL A 579 -26.73 8.97 19.07
C VAL A 579 -28.20 9.35 18.89
N LEU A 580 -28.52 10.65 18.76
CA LEU A 580 -29.89 11.13 18.52
C LEU A 580 -30.41 10.84 17.10
N GLY A 581 -29.51 10.55 16.15
CA GLY A 581 -29.88 10.13 14.81
C GLY A 581 -30.47 8.71 14.77
N ASP A 582 -30.22 7.90 15.79
CA ASP A 582 -30.80 6.57 15.92
C ASP A 582 -32.19 6.64 16.56
N GLU A 583 -33.23 6.45 15.74
CA GLU A 583 -34.63 6.51 16.18
C GLU A 583 -35.01 5.49 17.26
N ARG A 584 -34.19 4.44 17.47
CA ARG A 584 -34.41 3.45 18.53
C ARG A 584 -34.09 4.01 19.91
N VAL A 585 -33.26 5.05 19.99
CA VAL A 585 -32.82 5.64 21.26
C VAL A 585 -33.99 6.34 21.95
N LYS A 586 -34.19 6.01 23.22
CA LYS A 586 -35.27 6.51 24.09
C LYS A 586 -34.77 7.24 25.33
N ALA A 587 -33.49 7.10 25.64
CA ALA A 587 -32.78 7.86 26.68
C ALA A 587 -31.28 7.83 26.35
N ILE A 588 -30.53 8.82 26.84
CA ILE A 588 -29.07 8.88 26.69
C ILE A 588 -28.42 8.96 28.07
N LEU A 589 -27.40 8.13 28.30
CA LEU A 589 -26.51 8.23 29.46
C LEU A 589 -25.16 8.81 29.06
N ILE A 590 -24.88 10.03 29.50
CA ILE A 590 -23.56 10.65 29.42
C ILE A 590 -22.81 10.30 30.71
N ASN A 591 -21.78 9.46 30.63
CA ASN A 591 -20.99 9.04 31.78
C ASN A 591 -19.53 9.45 31.57
N ILE A 592 -19.12 10.54 32.20
CA ILE A 592 -17.78 11.10 32.01
C ILE A 592 -17.01 11.09 33.33
N TYR A 593 -15.82 10.49 33.30
CA TYR A 593 -14.84 10.59 34.37
C TYR A 593 -13.80 11.66 34.01
N GLY A 594 -13.87 12.82 34.64
CA GLY A 594 -12.91 13.91 34.52
C GLY A 594 -11.56 13.53 35.13
N GLY A 595 -10.64 13.10 34.27
CA GLY A 595 -9.23 12.87 34.62
C GLY A 595 -8.45 14.18 34.60
N ILE A 596 -7.88 14.53 33.45
CA ILE A 596 -7.13 15.78 33.25
C ILE A 596 -8.07 16.98 33.14
N THR A 597 -9.21 16.81 32.46
CA THR A 597 -10.21 17.87 32.27
C THR A 597 -11.14 17.93 33.47
N ARG A 598 -11.34 19.13 34.03
CA ARG A 598 -12.24 19.35 35.16
C ARG A 598 -13.70 19.19 34.76
N CYS A 599 -14.53 18.66 35.65
CA CYS A 599 -15.94 18.36 35.38
C CYS A 599 -16.80 19.61 35.16
N ASP A 600 -16.44 20.75 35.71
CA ASP A 600 -17.13 22.03 35.45
C ASP A 600 -16.95 22.50 34.00
N MET A 601 -15.75 22.34 33.42
CA MET A 601 -15.54 22.60 31.99
C MET A 601 -16.29 21.61 31.09
N ILE A 602 -16.38 20.35 31.51
CA ILE A 602 -17.15 19.33 30.78
C ILE A 602 -18.65 19.64 30.85
N ALA A 603 -19.14 20.08 32.00
CA ALA A 603 -20.51 20.56 32.17
C ALA A 603 -20.83 21.72 31.23
N GLU A 604 -19.93 22.72 31.11
CA GLU A 604 -20.06 23.82 30.15
C GLU A 604 -20.14 23.33 28.70
N SER A 605 -19.30 22.37 28.30
CA SER A 605 -19.37 21.74 26.97
C SER A 605 -20.71 21.06 26.71
N ILE A 606 -21.23 20.31 27.70
CA ILE A 606 -22.52 19.62 27.60
C ILE A 606 -23.67 20.62 27.49
N ILE A 607 -23.66 21.68 28.32
CA ILE A 607 -24.67 22.76 28.30
C ILE A 607 -24.65 23.45 26.94
N GLY A 608 -23.45 23.81 26.46
CA GLY A 608 -23.28 24.47 25.16
C GLY A 608 -23.78 23.60 23.99
N ALA A 609 -23.53 22.30 24.02
CA ALA A 609 -24.04 21.37 23.01
C ALA A 609 -25.57 21.23 23.09
N ALA A 610 -26.11 21.04 24.31
CA ALA A 610 -27.54 20.89 24.55
C ALA A 610 -28.36 22.13 24.16
N GLN A 611 -27.79 23.33 24.22
CA GLN A 611 -28.43 24.58 23.79
C GLN A 611 -28.51 24.73 22.26
N GLU A 612 -27.61 24.08 21.51
CA GLU A 612 -27.57 24.14 20.05
C GLU A 612 -28.37 23.01 19.38
N MET A 613 -28.84 22.05 20.17
CA MET A 613 -29.48 20.84 19.68
C MET A 613 -30.90 20.69 20.23
N THR A 614 -31.78 20.10 19.42
CA THR A 614 -33.09 19.68 19.91
C THR A 614 -32.97 18.31 20.58
N LEU A 615 -33.03 18.28 21.91
CA LEU A 615 -32.98 17.05 22.70
C LEU A 615 -34.37 16.38 22.72
N SER A 616 -34.56 15.34 21.91
CA SER A 616 -35.83 14.60 21.76
C SER A 616 -36.07 13.49 22.80
N VAL A 617 -35.04 13.15 23.57
CA VAL A 617 -35.03 12.08 24.57
C VAL A 617 -34.43 12.59 25.89
N PRO A 618 -34.79 12.00 27.04
CA PRO A 618 -34.19 12.35 28.32
C PRO A 618 -32.70 12.02 28.38
N LEU A 619 -31.92 12.94 28.92
CA LEU A 619 -30.48 12.79 29.15
C LEU A 619 -30.21 12.61 30.64
N VAL A 620 -29.48 11.54 30.98
CA VAL A 620 -28.87 11.34 32.29
C VAL A 620 -27.39 11.67 32.17
N VAL A 621 -26.89 12.58 33.01
CA VAL A 621 -25.50 13.01 33.02
C VAL A 621 -24.86 12.64 34.35
N ARG A 622 -23.79 11.86 34.27
CA ARG A 622 -22.95 11.54 35.40
C ARG A 622 -21.54 12.03 35.17
N LEU A 623 -21.07 12.87 36.09
CA LEU A 623 -19.72 13.42 36.13
C LEU A 623 -19.02 12.97 37.40
N GLN A 624 -17.76 12.52 37.27
CA GLN A 624 -16.92 12.19 38.42
C GLN A 624 -15.48 12.60 38.17
N GLY A 625 -14.78 13.09 39.19
CA GLY A 625 -13.40 13.59 39.07
C GLY A 625 -13.25 14.97 39.72
N THR A 626 -12.25 15.73 39.28
CA THR A 626 -12.02 17.10 39.78
C THR A 626 -13.21 18.00 39.45
N ASN A 627 -13.68 18.78 40.43
CA ASN A 627 -14.84 19.67 40.36
C ASN A 627 -16.17 18.98 39.96
N SER A 628 -16.34 17.69 40.25
CA SER A 628 -17.57 16.97 39.86
C SER A 628 -18.83 17.53 40.52
N THR A 629 -18.73 17.97 41.77
CA THR A 629 -19.88 18.54 42.51
C THR A 629 -20.31 19.87 41.88
N GLU A 630 -19.34 20.72 41.53
CA GLU A 630 -19.57 22.00 40.85
C GLU A 630 -20.13 21.77 39.43
N GLY A 631 -19.57 20.84 38.66
CA GLY A 631 -20.06 20.50 37.32
C GLY A 631 -21.49 19.96 37.32
N LEU A 632 -21.83 19.05 38.24
CA LEU A 632 -23.20 18.54 38.40
C LEU A 632 -24.17 19.66 38.82
N LYS A 633 -23.73 20.60 39.66
CA LYS A 633 -24.53 21.77 40.03
C LYS A 633 -24.78 22.68 38.83
N LEU A 634 -23.76 22.96 38.01
CA LEU A 634 -23.90 23.74 36.77
C LEU A 634 -24.95 23.13 35.83
N LEU A 635 -24.92 21.81 35.65
CA LEU A 635 -25.89 21.09 34.83
C LEU A 635 -27.31 21.18 35.38
N ALA A 636 -27.49 21.07 36.70
CA ALA A 636 -28.80 21.21 37.34
C ALA A 636 -29.36 22.64 37.21
N ASP A 637 -28.51 23.65 37.39
CA ASP A 637 -28.90 25.07 37.35
C ASP A 637 -29.22 25.55 35.92
N ALA A 638 -28.73 24.87 34.88
CA ALA A 638 -28.95 25.23 33.48
C ALA A 638 -30.42 25.09 33.00
N ARG A 639 -31.28 24.39 33.77
CA ARG A 639 -32.72 24.18 33.47
C ARG A 639 -33.01 23.60 32.07
N LEU A 640 -32.11 22.77 31.56
CA LEU A 640 -32.23 22.11 30.24
C LEU A 640 -32.96 20.74 30.30
N GLY A 641 -33.60 20.41 31.42
CA GLY A 641 -34.27 19.12 31.60
C GLY A 641 -33.33 17.91 31.75
N LEU A 642 -32.05 18.16 32.07
CA LEU A 642 -31.05 17.11 32.30
C LEU A 642 -31.25 16.45 33.67
N HIS A 643 -31.11 15.13 33.73
CA HIS A 643 -31.06 14.38 34.99
C HIS A 643 -29.60 14.22 35.41
N VAL A 644 -29.22 14.79 36.55
CA VAL A 644 -27.84 14.71 37.05
C VAL A 644 -27.73 13.64 38.13
N GLU A 645 -26.71 12.79 38.05
CA GLU A 645 -26.43 11.74 39.04
C GLU A 645 -24.93 11.62 39.28
N SER A 646 -24.49 11.45 40.53
CA SER A 646 -23.05 11.27 40.84
C SER A 646 -22.65 9.80 40.90
N ASP A 647 -23.57 8.95 41.37
CA ASP A 647 -23.37 7.52 41.50
C ASP A 647 -23.59 6.81 40.17
N PHE A 648 -22.67 5.92 39.82
CA PHE A 648 -22.68 5.26 38.52
C PHE A 648 -23.86 4.29 38.37
N GLY A 649 -24.12 3.45 39.39
CA GLY A 649 -25.23 2.50 39.36
C GLY A 649 -26.58 3.21 39.25
N ARG A 650 -26.79 4.26 40.07
CA ARG A 650 -28.01 5.07 39.99
C ARG A 650 -28.18 5.80 38.66
N ALA A 651 -27.11 6.30 38.07
CA ALA A 651 -27.18 6.92 36.73
C ALA A 651 -27.63 5.90 35.66
N ALA A 652 -27.07 4.69 35.68
CA ALA A 652 -27.47 3.62 34.77
C ALA A 652 -28.93 3.19 35.01
N GLN A 653 -29.31 2.92 36.26
CA GLN A 653 -30.69 2.59 36.62
C GLN A 653 -31.65 3.69 36.15
N ARG A 654 -31.30 4.97 36.36
CA ARG A 654 -32.13 6.10 35.98
C ARG A 654 -32.33 6.18 34.47
N ALA A 655 -31.29 5.94 33.69
CA ALA A 655 -31.39 5.90 32.23
C ALA A 655 -32.36 4.79 31.77
N VAL A 656 -32.30 3.62 32.40
CA VAL A 656 -33.23 2.49 32.13
C VAL A 656 -34.67 2.86 32.47
N GLU A 657 -34.92 3.46 33.63
CA GLU A 657 -36.25 3.91 34.04
C GLU A 657 -36.84 4.91 33.04
N LEU A 658 -36.05 5.91 32.65
CA LEU A 658 -36.47 6.94 31.72
C LEU A 658 -36.74 6.38 30.32
N ALA A 659 -35.92 5.45 29.83
CA ALA A 659 -36.15 4.79 28.55
C ALA A 659 -37.46 3.96 28.53
N ARG A 660 -37.84 3.35 29.65
CA ARG A 660 -39.13 2.61 29.79
C ARG A 660 -40.33 3.54 29.84
N LEU A 661 -40.18 4.70 30.46
CA LEU A 661 -41.24 5.71 30.59
C LEU A 661 -41.39 6.58 29.35
N TRP A 662 -40.35 6.66 28.51
CA TRP A 662 -40.35 7.48 27.31
C TRP A 662 -41.45 7.04 26.35
N ARG A 663 -42.25 8.02 25.95
CA ARG A 663 -43.21 7.91 24.86
C ARG A 663 -42.87 8.97 23.86
N ARG A 664 -42.83 8.62 22.58
CA ARG A 664 -42.75 9.60 21.50
C ARG A 664 -43.97 10.51 21.68
N THR A 665 -43.74 11.76 22.01
CA THR A 665 -44.77 12.77 21.85
C THR A 665 -44.91 12.95 20.34
N ASP A 666 -45.86 12.24 19.74
CA ASP A 666 -46.23 12.48 18.35
C ASP A 666 -46.54 13.98 18.23
N GLY A 667 -45.68 14.69 17.51
CA GLY A 667 -45.76 16.13 17.36
C GLY A 667 -46.99 16.53 16.57
N MET A 668 -47.58 17.65 16.99
CA MET A 668 -48.10 18.65 16.07
C MET A 668 -47.04 19.08 15.05
#